data_AF-A0A3Q7Y856-F1
#
_entry.id   AF-A0A3Q7Y856-F1
#
_cell.length_a   1.000
_cell.length_b   1.000
_cell.length_c   1.000
_cell.angle_alpha   90.00
_cell.angle_beta   90.00
_cell.angle_gamma   90.00
#
_symmetry.space_group_name_H-M   'P 1'
#
loop_
_entity.id
_entity.type
_entity.pdbx_description
1 polymer ?
#
loop_
_entity_poly.entity_id
_entity_poly.type
_entity_poly.pdbx_seq_one_letter_code
_entity_poly.pdbx_strand_id
1 'polypeptide(L)'
;MRLLSTPSLSFFPSLIPTNLTNSSLQFPLQNHSTSRRRYSVTRAVSTINDNADSFTANSGYLFQLTATEADSLVDYNISKIAAIYYRKPLVVARRLFQTGIAFGKWFGLRYLDALFDRSDDMFQVRAAELRKILVELGPAYIKIAQAISSRADLIPPSYLDELSLLQDRISPFSTEVAFNMIEQELGLSLVEIFSEISPEPVAAASLGQVYQARLRRTGEVVAVKVQRPGVQAAISLDILILRFMAGLLRRAGKLNTDLQAVVDEWASSLFREMDYNNEASNGIKFRNLYGSIQDVVVPLMYTEYTTHKVLVMEWIEGRKLSEVKDLYLIEVGVYCSFNQLLECGFYHADPHPGNLLRTSDGKLAYLDFGMTGEFKQELREGFIEACLHLVNRDFDALATDFVTLGLLPPTAEKEAVTKALTGVFQNAVSKGVRNISFGDLLGNLGVTMYKFKFRIPSYFSLVIRSLAVLEGIAIGFNPDYKVLGSTYPWIARKVLTDSSPQLKSSLENLLYKDGVFKIDRLESLLTESLRAKTDKSLVKQPSEGADSKMVMKEMLSFTLTGKGEFVRTIIVKEFAKGLDALGIATLEKAAARVPFSSFFFPSIMTEEDMVNLRTFQRLMLLLSGTRRKEDLNTVRLGNKKDGSDQNQILDTGELSVVLNQIDSIQEILPLLSIIPELPPESQQQLLQLPANLVRQLISRAAARTIRRVFL
;
A
#
# COMPACT_ATOMS: atom_id res chain seq x y z
N MET A 1 57.06 20.10 28.08
CA MET A 1 57.70 20.88 29.16
C MET A 1 56.58 21.40 30.06
N ARG A 2 56.46 20.80 31.26
CA ARG A 2 55.75 21.20 32.52
C ARG A 2 54.32 21.75 32.43
N LEU A 3 53.38 21.48 33.36
CA LEU A 3 53.11 20.58 34.49
C LEU A 3 51.74 21.08 34.99
N LEU A 4 50.76 20.23 35.35
CA LEU A 4 50.33 19.95 36.74
C LEU A 4 49.02 19.13 36.57
N SER A 5 48.90 17.83 36.92
CA SER A 5 48.93 17.14 38.24
C SER A 5 47.52 16.68 38.68
N THR A 6 47.17 15.44 38.28
CA THR A 6 46.65 14.24 39.03
C THR A 6 46.14 14.39 40.49
N PRO A 7 45.41 13.42 41.12
CA PRO A 7 45.43 11.96 40.83
C PRO A 7 44.18 11.05 41.10
N SER A 8 44.21 9.86 40.47
CA SER A 8 43.98 8.48 41.00
C SER A 8 42.60 8.07 41.59
N LEU A 9 42.03 6.87 41.37
CA LEU A 9 42.59 5.51 41.52
C LEU A 9 41.86 4.46 40.64
N SER A 10 42.67 3.57 40.07
CA SER A 10 42.45 2.24 39.45
C SER A 10 42.33 1.13 40.54
N PHE A 11 41.79 -0.09 40.37
CA PHE A 11 42.17 -1.23 39.50
C PHE A 11 41.17 -2.42 39.69
N PHE A 12 40.60 -2.96 38.60
CA PHE A 12 40.71 -4.33 38.00
C PHE A 12 40.76 -5.67 38.83
N PRO A 13 40.60 -6.87 38.19
CA PRO A 13 39.63 -7.95 38.54
C PRO A 13 40.27 -9.33 38.82
N SER A 14 39.47 -10.41 39.04
CA SER A 14 39.72 -11.84 38.65
C SER A 14 38.81 -12.85 39.43
N LEU A 15 38.08 -13.74 38.73
CA LEU A 15 38.26 -15.22 38.53
C LEU A 15 37.80 -16.18 39.68
N ILE A 16 36.66 -16.89 39.43
CA ILE A 16 36.37 -18.38 39.45
C ILE A 16 36.98 -19.28 40.58
N PRO A 17 36.44 -20.47 41.00
CA PRO A 17 35.08 -21.05 41.23
C PRO A 17 34.95 -21.74 42.62
N THR A 18 33.81 -22.38 42.97
CA THR A 18 33.69 -23.84 43.35
C THR A 18 32.38 -24.21 44.09
N ASN A 19 31.88 -25.40 43.71
CA ASN A 19 30.84 -26.28 44.26
C ASN A 19 30.63 -26.36 45.79
N LEU A 20 29.40 -26.78 46.20
CA LEU A 20 29.03 -27.82 47.20
C LEU A 20 27.51 -27.68 47.50
N THR A 21 26.61 -28.51 46.97
CA THR A 21 26.02 -29.77 47.52
C THR A 21 25.31 -29.70 48.88
N ASN A 22 24.21 -30.47 48.96
CA ASN A 22 23.44 -30.99 50.12
C ASN A 22 22.23 -30.15 50.56
N SER A 23 20.97 -30.56 50.27
CA SER A 23 20.18 -31.75 50.66
C SER A 23 19.32 -31.50 51.91
N SER A 24 18.00 -31.48 51.69
CA SER A 24 16.91 -32.06 52.49
C SER A 24 17.07 -32.22 54.01
N LEU A 25 16.06 -31.76 54.78
CA LEU A 25 15.42 -32.56 55.84
C LEU A 25 14.08 -31.93 56.30
N GLN A 26 13.05 -32.77 56.26
CA GLN A 26 11.73 -32.63 56.91
C GLN A 26 11.84 -32.80 58.43
N PHE A 27 10.84 -32.32 59.20
CA PHE A 27 10.05 -33.11 60.18
C PHE A 27 8.99 -32.24 60.93
N PRO A 28 8.01 -32.82 61.67
CA PRO A 28 6.59 -32.44 61.61
C PRO A 28 6.00 -32.06 62.98
N LEU A 29 4.74 -31.59 63.04
CA LEU A 29 3.94 -31.66 64.26
C LEU A 29 2.47 -31.98 63.95
N GLN A 30 2.03 -33.14 64.46
CA GLN A 30 0.64 -33.54 64.65
C GLN A 30 0.06 -32.86 65.90
N ASN A 31 -1.24 -32.55 65.89
CA ASN A 31 -2.05 -32.61 67.10
C ASN A 31 -3.53 -32.92 66.81
N HIS A 32 -4.14 -33.64 67.74
CA HIS A 32 -5.38 -34.42 67.63
C HIS A 32 -6.70 -33.62 67.76
N SER A 33 -7.70 -34.10 66.99
CA SER A 33 -9.15 -34.26 67.24
C SER A 33 -9.99 -33.20 67.98
N THR A 34 -11.13 -32.83 67.38
CA THR A 34 -12.48 -33.13 67.92
C THR A 34 -13.55 -33.06 66.82
N SER A 35 -14.55 -33.94 66.93
CA SER A 35 -15.59 -34.21 65.93
C SER A 35 -16.74 -33.19 65.94
N ARG A 36 -17.28 -32.86 64.76
CA ARG A 36 -18.71 -32.56 64.58
C ARG A 36 -19.14 -32.83 63.13
N ARG A 37 -20.00 -33.85 62.95
CA ARG A 37 -20.72 -34.19 61.71
C ARG A 37 -21.48 -32.96 61.16
N ARG A 38 -21.44 -32.73 59.84
CA ARG A 38 -22.61 -32.40 58.99
C ARG A 38 -22.26 -32.35 57.50
N TYR A 39 -23.00 -33.17 56.73
CA TYR A 39 -23.33 -33.14 55.31
C TYR A 39 -22.24 -32.88 54.26
N SER A 40 -21.99 -33.93 53.47
CA SER A 40 -21.27 -33.94 52.20
C SER A 40 -21.96 -33.05 51.15
N VAL A 41 -21.27 -32.01 50.71
CA VAL A 41 -21.44 -31.43 49.38
C VAL A 41 -20.07 -31.51 48.73
N THR A 42 -19.88 -32.50 47.86
CA THR A 42 -18.66 -32.69 47.08
C THR A 42 -18.57 -31.56 46.06
N ARG A 43 -18.03 -30.41 46.48
CA ARG A 43 -17.65 -29.32 45.60
C ARG A 43 -16.29 -29.70 45.04
N ALA A 44 -16.28 -30.26 43.83
CA ALA A 44 -15.06 -30.39 43.04
C ALA A 44 -14.50 -28.98 42.83
N VAL A 45 -13.48 -28.63 43.62
CA VAL A 45 -12.64 -27.46 43.37
C VAL A 45 -11.77 -27.85 42.19
N SER A 46 -12.23 -27.55 40.98
CA SER A 46 -11.37 -27.48 39.81
C SER A 46 -10.37 -26.36 40.08
N THR A 47 -9.10 -26.71 40.19
CA THR A 47 -7.97 -25.79 40.11
C THR A 47 -8.15 -24.91 38.88
N ILE A 48 -8.48 -23.65 39.12
CA ILE A 48 -8.54 -22.60 38.09
C ILE A 48 -7.11 -22.44 37.59
N ASN A 49 -6.89 -22.82 36.34
CA ASN A 49 -5.63 -22.63 35.65
C ASN A 49 -5.52 -21.12 35.35
N ASP A 50 -4.52 -20.43 35.89
CA ASP A 50 -4.34 -18.96 35.77
C ASP A 50 -4.06 -18.46 34.33
N ASN A 51 -4.03 -19.36 33.33
CA ASN A 51 -3.88 -19.07 31.90
C ASN A 51 -5.18 -19.25 31.08
N ALA A 52 -6.34 -19.37 31.73
CA ALA A 52 -7.60 -19.62 31.03
C ALA A 52 -7.97 -18.48 30.06
N ASP A 53 -8.36 -18.84 28.84
CA ASP A 53 -8.92 -17.92 27.84
C ASP A 53 -10.09 -17.13 28.44
N SER A 54 -9.87 -15.84 28.70
CA SER A 54 -10.85 -14.94 29.32
C SER A 54 -12.14 -14.88 28.51
N PHE A 55 -12.04 -15.01 27.18
CA PHE A 55 -13.21 -15.06 26.33
C PHE A 55 -14.00 -16.34 26.58
N THR A 56 -13.41 -17.53 26.48
CA THR A 56 -14.14 -18.81 26.74
C THR A 56 -14.72 -18.83 28.16
N ALA A 57 -14.01 -18.33 29.16
CA ALA A 57 -14.51 -18.22 30.53
C ALA A 57 -15.75 -17.31 30.63
N ASN A 58 -15.73 -16.17 29.96
CA ASN A 58 -16.82 -15.18 29.99
C ASN A 58 -17.98 -15.51 29.04
N SER A 59 -17.73 -16.32 28.01
CA SER A 59 -18.70 -16.70 26.96
C SER A 59 -19.30 -18.08 27.14
N GLY A 60 -18.88 -18.85 28.15
CA GLY A 60 -19.27 -20.21 28.58
C GLY A 60 -20.71 -20.70 28.33
N TYR A 61 -21.67 -19.79 28.18
CA TYR A 61 -23.10 -20.06 28.03
C TYR A 61 -23.63 -19.83 26.59
N LEU A 62 -22.84 -19.25 25.69
CA LEU A 62 -23.22 -18.98 24.28
C LEU A 62 -23.04 -20.20 23.37
N PHE A 63 -22.42 -21.27 23.89
CA PHE A 63 -21.98 -22.45 23.13
C PHE A 63 -23.08 -23.48 22.80
N GLN A 64 -24.32 -23.28 23.25
CA GLN A 64 -25.45 -24.18 22.97
C GLN A 64 -26.33 -23.62 21.85
N LEU A 65 -25.76 -23.46 20.65
CA LEU A 65 -26.57 -23.39 19.43
C LEU A 65 -26.87 -24.81 18.96
N THR A 66 -28.09 -25.06 18.50
CA THR A 66 -28.36 -26.32 17.76
C THR A 66 -27.63 -26.28 16.41
N ALA A 67 -27.35 -27.43 15.81
CA ALA A 67 -26.71 -27.50 14.48
C ALA A 67 -27.44 -26.64 13.44
N THR A 68 -28.78 -26.66 13.46
CA THR A 68 -29.65 -25.81 12.63
C THR A 68 -29.51 -24.32 12.91
N GLU A 69 -29.29 -23.92 14.16
CA GLU A 69 -29.03 -22.51 14.50
C GLU A 69 -27.64 -22.08 14.03
N ALA A 70 -26.63 -22.96 14.15
CA ALA A 70 -25.26 -22.69 13.69
C ALA A 70 -25.20 -22.52 12.16
N ASP A 71 -25.82 -23.43 11.39
CA ASP A 71 -25.87 -23.34 9.92
C ASP A 71 -26.56 -22.05 9.44
N SER A 72 -27.53 -21.55 10.20
CA SER A 72 -28.25 -20.33 9.84
C SER A 72 -27.42 -19.04 10.01
N LEU A 73 -26.28 -19.13 10.70
CA LEU A 73 -25.36 -18.02 10.98
C LEU A 73 -24.17 -17.95 10.02
N VAL A 74 -24.05 -18.83 9.02
CA VAL A 74 -22.92 -18.80 8.06
C VAL A 74 -22.81 -17.44 7.38
N ASP A 75 -23.94 -16.90 6.91
CA ASP A 75 -24.01 -15.57 6.31
C ASP A 75 -24.58 -14.52 7.26
N TYR A 76 -24.10 -13.27 7.12
CA TYR A 76 -24.69 -12.15 7.84
C TYR A 76 -26.13 -11.90 7.39
N ASN A 77 -27.09 -12.17 8.28
CA ASN A 77 -28.48 -11.80 8.09
C ASN A 77 -29.12 -11.40 9.42
N ILE A 78 -29.35 -10.11 9.59
CA ILE A 78 -29.88 -9.56 10.84
C ILE A 78 -31.23 -10.16 11.24
N SER A 79 -32.10 -10.48 10.28
CA SER A 79 -33.42 -11.07 10.54
C SER A 79 -33.30 -12.49 11.09
N LYS A 80 -32.37 -13.29 10.54
CA LYS A 80 -32.09 -14.65 11.05
C LYS A 80 -31.47 -14.59 12.45
N ILE A 81 -30.46 -13.74 12.64
CA ILE A 81 -29.80 -13.52 13.94
C ILE A 81 -30.84 -13.12 15.00
N ALA A 82 -31.69 -12.15 14.67
CA ALA A 82 -32.73 -11.69 15.58
C ALA A 82 -33.73 -12.82 15.91
N ALA A 83 -34.16 -13.61 14.94
CA ALA A 83 -35.10 -14.72 15.16
C ALA A 83 -34.57 -15.76 16.17
N ILE A 84 -33.27 -16.07 16.15
CA ILE A 84 -32.62 -16.97 17.11
C ILE A 84 -32.63 -16.35 18.50
N TYR A 85 -32.16 -15.10 18.62
CA TYR A 85 -31.98 -14.45 19.91
C TYR A 85 -33.26 -13.91 20.55
N TYR A 86 -34.32 -13.68 19.76
CA TYR A 86 -35.67 -13.42 20.28
C TYR A 86 -36.20 -14.58 21.13
N ARG A 87 -35.79 -15.82 20.83
CA ARG A 87 -36.14 -17.00 21.61
C ARG A 87 -35.28 -17.17 22.87
N LYS A 88 -34.19 -16.40 23.01
CA LYS A 88 -33.23 -16.47 24.12
C LYS A 88 -33.09 -15.10 24.83
N PRO A 89 -34.17 -14.47 25.32
CA PRO A 89 -34.15 -13.09 25.83
C PRO A 89 -33.25 -12.89 27.05
N LEU A 90 -33.12 -13.90 27.92
CA LEU A 90 -32.25 -13.85 29.09
C LEU A 90 -30.76 -13.75 28.70
N VAL A 91 -30.37 -14.42 27.61
CA VAL A 91 -28.99 -14.36 27.09
C VAL A 91 -28.70 -12.95 26.57
N VAL A 92 -29.64 -12.37 25.81
CA VAL A 92 -29.52 -11.00 25.29
C VAL A 92 -29.44 -9.99 26.44
N ALA A 93 -30.35 -10.06 27.42
CA ALA A 93 -30.39 -9.13 28.54
C ALA A 93 -29.12 -9.19 29.39
N ARG A 94 -28.62 -10.40 29.68
CA ARG A 94 -27.36 -10.59 30.41
C ARG A 94 -26.18 -9.98 29.65
N ARG A 95 -26.08 -10.25 28.34
CA ARG A 95 -24.99 -9.71 27.52
C ARG A 95 -25.06 -8.20 27.40
N LEU A 96 -26.25 -7.64 27.21
CA LEU A 96 -26.49 -6.19 27.20
C LEU A 96 -26.07 -5.55 28.53
N PHE A 97 -26.37 -6.18 29.67
CA PHE A 97 -25.97 -5.69 31.00
C PHE A 97 -24.46 -5.78 31.21
N GLN A 98 -23.82 -6.87 30.78
CA GLN A 98 -22.37 -7.04 30.82
C GLN A 98 -21.66 -5.93 30.02
N THR A 99 -22.06 -5.74 28.77
CA THR A 99 -21.54 -4.67 27.90
C THR A 99 -21.82 -3.29 28.50
N GLY A 100 -23.04 -3.07 28.99
CA GLY A 100 -23.48 -1.81 29.59
C GLY A 100 -22.70 -1.44 30.85
N ILE A 101 -22.42 -2.39 31.75
CA ILE A 101 -21.59 -2.15 32.94
C ILE A 101 -20.15 -1.85 32.54
N ALA A 102 -19.57 -2.62 31.63
CA ALA A 102 -18.17 -2.46 31.24
C ALA A 102 -17.91 -1.05 30.68
N PHE A 103 -18.70 -0.63 29.69
CA PHE A 103 -18.60 0.72 29.14
C PHE A 103 -19.11 1.79 30.12
N GLY A 104 -20.18 1.54 30.87
CA GLY A 104 -20.74 2.50 31.83
C GLY A 104 -19.75 2.85 32.94
N LYS A 105 -19.02 1.86 33.46
CA LYS A 105 -17.92 2.07 34.42
C LYS A 105 -16.83 2.95 33.82
N TRP A 106 -16.40 2.65 32.60
CA TRP A 106 -15.37 3.42 31.90
C TRP A 106 -15.80 4.87 31.62
N PHE A 107 -17.02 5.09 31.12
CA PHE A 107 -17.57 6.42 30.89
C PHE A 107 -17.75 7.20 32.19
N GLY A 108 -18.24 6.55 33.26
CA GLY A 108 -18.39 7.18 34.57
C GLY A 108 -17.06 7.63 35.15
N LEU A 109 -16.03 6.79 35.04
CA LEU A 109 -14.67 7.14 35.44
C LEU A 109 -14.11 8.30 34.60
N ARG A 110 -14.33 8.30 33.29
CA ARG A 110 -13.87 9.39 32.41
C ARG A 110 -14.58 10.72 32.66
N TYR A 111 -15.86 10.66 33.03
CA TYR A 111 -16.63 11.82 33.45
C TYR A 111 -16.12 12.38 34.78
N LEU A 112 -15.79 11.52 35.74
CA LEU A 112 -15.15 11.94 36.99
C LEU A 112 -13.78 12.59 36.74
N ASP A 113 -12.95 12.02 35.87
CA ASP A 113 -11.65 12.62 35.53
C ASP A 113 -11.82 14.02 34.91
N ALA A 114 -12.85 14.22 34.10
CA ALA A 114 -13.17 15.53 33.52
C ALA A 114 -13.66 16.54 34.58
N LEU A 115 -14.43 16.09 35.58
CA LEU A 115 -14.86 16.94 36.69
C LEU A 115 -13.71 17.34 37.62
N PHE A 116 -12.70 16.48 37.76
CA PHE A 116 -11.53 16.74 38.62
C PHE A 116 -10.33 17.35 37.88
N ASP A 117 -10.49 17.74 36.62
CA ASP A 117 -9.44 18.32 35.77
C ASP A 117 -8.17 17.44 35.66
N ARG A 118 -8.36 16.12 35.72
CA ARG A 118 -7.31 15.09 35.58
C ARG A 118 -7.41 14.34 34.26
N SER A 119 -8.13 14.91 33.29
CA SER A 119 -8.43 14.24 32.02
C SER A 119 -7.19 13.92 31.21
N ASP A 120 -6.17 14.78 31.29
CA ASP A 120 -4.95 14.67 30.51
C ASP A 120 -3.98 13.68 31.16
N ASP A 121 -3.84 13.74 32.50
CA ASP A 121 -3.02 12.81 33.29
C ASP A 121 -3.54 11.36 33.19
N MET A 122 -4.86 11.19 33.25
CA MET A 122 -5.50 9.86 33.22
C MET A 122 -5.73 9.33 31.81
N PHE A 123 -5.42 10.11 30.77
CA PHE A 123 -5.77 9.79 29.39
C PHE A 123 -5.20 8.44 28.94
N GLN A 124 -3.91 8.20 29.23
CA GLN A 124 -3.23 6.94 28.90
C GLN A 124 -3.77 5.76 29.73
N VAL A 125 -4.05 5.97 31.02
CA VAL A 125 -4.63 4.95 31.89
C VAL A 125 -5.99 4.50 31.36
N ARG A 126 -6.84 5.45 30.92
CA ARG A 126 -8.15 5.15 30.35
C ARG A 126 -8.08 4.46 29.00
N ALA A 127 -7.06 4.74 28.20
CA ALA A 127 -6.80 4.02 26.96
C ALA A 127 -6.43 2.54 27.23
N ALA A 128 -5.55 2.27 28.20
CA ALA A 128 -5.20 0.92 28.62
C ALA A 128 -6.39 0.15 29.25
N GLU A 129 -7.24 0.84 30.03
CA GLU A 129 -8.47 0.26 30.57
C GLU A 129 -9.47 -0.09 29.46
N LEU A 130 -9.64 0.77 28.46
CA LEU A 130 -10.50 0.50 27.31
C LEU A 130 -10.01 -0.75 26.57
N ARG A 131 -8.69 -0.87 26.33
CA ARG A 131 -8.09 -2.07 25.72
C ARG A 131 -8.47 -3.34 26.49
N LYS A 132 -8.34 -3.34 27.82
CA LYS A 132 -8.70 -4.50 28.66
C LYS A 132 -10.19 -4.85 28.55
N ILE A 133 -11.07 -3.84 28.60
CA ILE A 133 -12.51 -4.03 28.42
C ILE A 133 -12.81 -4.69 27.06
N LEU A 134 -12.17 -4.23 25.98
CA LEU A 134 -12.37 -4.78 24.64
C LEU A 134 -11.93 -6.26 24.56
N VAL A 135 -10.81 -6.62 25.20
CA VAL A 135 -10.34 -8.02 25.30
C VAL A 135 -11.33 -8.88 26.11
N GLU A 136 -11.81 -8.37 27.24
CA GLU A 136 -12.76 -9.08 28.11
C GLU A 136 -14.12 -9.29 27.44
N LEU A 137 -14.57 -8.32 26.65
CA LEU A 137 -15.81 -8.42 25.89
C LEU A 137 -15.67 -9.39 24.70
N GLY A 138 -14.50 -9.47 24.07
CA GLY A 138 -14.17 -10.54 23.14
C GLY A 138 -14.09 -10.12 21.66
N PRO A 139 -14.14 -11.11 20.73
CA PRO A 139 -13.70 -10.94 19.34
C PRO A 139 -14.41 -9.84 18.56
N ALA A 140 -15.73 -9.64 18.75
CA ALA A 140 -16.47 -8.56 18.08
C ALA A 140 -15.86 -7.19 18.41
N TYR A 141 -15.61 -6.92 19.70
CA TYR A 141 -15.09 -5.64 20.17
C TYR A 141 -13.60 -5.45 19.85
N ILE A 142 -12.82 -6.53 19.87
CA ILE A 142 -11.43 -6.52 19.37
C ILE A 142 -11.42 -6.15 17.88
N LYS A 143 -12.31 -6.73 17.06
CA LYS A 143 -12.40 -6.42 15.62
C LYS A 143 -12.90 -4.99 15.35
N ILE A 144 -13.81 -4.47 16.17
CA ILE A 144 -14.20 -3.04 16.13
C ILE A 144 -12.98 -2.17 16.46
N ALA A 145 -12.25 -2.51 17.51
CA ALA A 145 -11.07 -1.75 17.91
C ALA A 145 -9.97 -1.79 16.84
N GLN A 146 -9.74 -2.95 16.22
CA GLN A 146 -8.86 -3.09 15.07
C GLN A 146 -9.32 -2.18 13.93
N ALA A 147 -10.61 -2.22 13.55
CA ALA A 147 -11.17 -1.37 12.50
C ALA A 147 -11.14 0.15 12.83
N ILE A 148 -11.22 0.54 14.10
CA ILE A 148 -11.13 1.94 14.53
C ILE A 148 -9.67 2.40 14.63
N SER A 149 -8.76 1.58 15.19
CA SER A 149 -7.31 1.85 15.24
C SER A 149 -6.73 2.08 13.85
N SER A 150 -7.37 1.45 12.88
CA SER A 150 -7.16 1.55 11.46
C SER A 150 -7.37 2.97 10.90
N ARG A 151 -8.15 3.80 11.59
CA ARG A 151 -8.59 5.14 11.19
C ARG A 151 -8.09 6.18 12.20
N ALA A 152 -6.87 6.65 11.99
CA ALA A 152 -6.25 7.68 12.83
C ALA A 152 -7.02 9.01 12.88
N ASP A 153 -7.94 9.25 11.93
CA ASP A 153 -8.85 10.40 11.91
C ASP A 153 -10.01 10.29 12.94
N LEU A 154 -10.25 9.10 13.50
CA LEU A 154 -11.38 8.85 14.40
C LEU A 154 -11.01 8.87 15.88
N ILE A 155 -9.75 8.61 16.23
CA ILE A 155 -9.33 8.44 17.62
C ILE A 155 -8.04 9.20 17.94
N PRO A 156 -7.89 9.71 19.19
CA PRO A 156 -6.65 10.36 19.61
C PRO A 156 -5.44 9.41 19.63
N PRO A 157 -4.20 9.93 19.45
CA PRO A 157 -2.98 9.10 19.35
C PRO A 157 -2.76 8.10 20.48
N SER A 158 -2.95 8.50 21.75
CA SER A 158 -2.72 7.59 22.88
C SER A 158 -3.69 6.40 22.92
N TYR A 159 -4.90 6.55 22.37
CA TYR A 159 -5.82 5.42 22.19
C TYR A 159 -5.36 4.54 21.03
N LEU A 160 -4.87 5.13 19.95
CA LEU A 160 -4.35 4.38 18.81
C LEU A 160 -3.19 3.47 19.22
N ASP A 161 -2.25 3.99 20.00
CA ASP A 161 -1.11 3.22 20.52
C ASP A 161 -1.57 2.02 21.36
N GLU A 162 -2.49 2.22 22.30
CA GLU A 162 -3.03 1.13 23.13
C GLU A 162 -3.84 0.11 22.33
N LEU A 163 -4.66 0.55 21.37
CA LEU A 163 -5.45 -0.34 20.53
C LEU A 163 -4.59 -1.11 19.53
N SER A 164 -3.43 -0.59 19.13
CA SER A 164 -2.48 -1.29 18.26
C SER A 164 -1.97 -2.60 18.90
N LEU A 165 -1.87 -2.63 20.23
CA LEU A 165 -1.46 -3.81 21.00
C LEU A 165 -2.48 -4.96 20.95
N LEU A 166 -3.74 -4.70 20.52
CA LEU A 166 -4.75 -5.75 20.31
C LEU A 166 -4.48 -6.62 19.08
N GLN A 167 -3.49 -6.25 18.26
CA GLN A 167 -3.06 -7.03 17.11
C GLN A 167 -2.08 -8.16 17.51
N ASP A 168 -1.56 -8.16 18.75
CA ASP A 168 -0.64 -9.17 19.26
C ASP A 168 -1.34 -10.40 19.89
N ARG A 169 -0.56 -11.48 20.06
CA ARG A 169 -1.01 -12.83 20.45
C ARG A 169 -1.97 -12.81 21.64
N ILE A 170 -3.16 -13.39 21.44
CA ILE A 170 -4.18 -13.59 22.48
C ILE A 170 -4.01 -15.00 23.09
N SER A 171 -4.48 -15.23 24.31
CA SER A 171 -4.46 -16.55 24.94
C SER A 171 -5.14 -17.62 24.08
N PRO A 172 -4.50 -18.80 23.90
CA PRO A 172 -5.10 -19.92 23.18
C PRO A 172 -6.26 -20.56 23.96
N PHE A 173 -7.15 -21.25 23.24
CA PHE A 173 -8.18 -22.10 23.83
C PHE A 173 -7.72 -23.57 23.85
N SER A 174 -8.47 -24.42 24.57
CA SER A 174 -8.10 -25.84 24.76
C SER A 174 -7.80 -26.56 23.44
N THR A 175 -6.61 -27.16 23.35
CA THR A 175 -6.20 -27.98 22.20
C THR A 175 -7.13 -29.15 21.96
N GLU A 176 -7.67 -29.77 23.02
CA GLU A 176 -8.63 -30.87 22.87
C GLU A 176 -9.89 -30.42 22.11
N VAL A 177 -10.37 -29.20 22.39
CA VAL A 177 -11.53 -28.64 21.69
C VAL A 177 -11.18 -28.32 20.23
N ALA A 178 -9.98 -27.81 19.97
CA ALA A 178 -9.51 -27.55 18.60
C ALA A 178 -9.41 -28.84 17.78
N PHE A 179 -8.82 -29.89 18.35
CA PHE A 179 -8.63 -31.18 17.72
C PHE A 179 -9.97 -31.87 17.42
N ASN A 180 -10.89 -31.88 18.38
CA ASN A 180 -12.25 -32.37 18.16
C ASN A 180 -12.96 -31.60 17.03
N MET A 181 -12.75 -30.27 16.95
CA MET A 181 -13.32 -29.46 15.87
C MET A 181 -12.74 -29.83 14.51
N ILE A 182 -11.43 -30.06 14.41
CA ILE A 182 -10.79 -30.51 13.16
C ILE A 182 -11.41 -31.83 12.69
N GLU A 183 -11.55 -32.82 13.59
CA GLU A 183 -12.12 -34.13 13.24
C GLU A 183 -13.59 -34.02 12.83
N GLN A 184 -14.37 -33.19 13.52
CA GLN A 184 -15.79 -32.97 13.20
C GLN A 184 -15.98 -32.30 11.85
N GLU A 185 -15.19 -31.28 11.53
CA GLU A 185 -15.31 -30.51 10.30
C GLU A 185 -14.78 -31.29 9.08
N LEU A 186 -13.68 -32.04 9.23
CA LEU A 186 -13.08 -32.81 8.15
C LEU A 186 -13.63 -34.24 8.02
N GLY A 187 -14.39 -34.71 9.01
CA GLY A 187 -15.04 -36.03 8.99
C GLY A 187 -14.07 -37.23 9.08
N LEU A 188 -12.81 -36.98 9.44
CA LEU A 188 -11.74 -37.97 9.55
C LEU A 188 -11.00 -37.77 10.87
N SER A 189 -10.41 -38.84 11.41
CA SER A 189 -9.58 -38.71 12.62
C SER A 189 -8.28 -37.96 12.33
N LEU A 190 -7.72 -37.27 13.33
CA LEU A 190 -6.45 -36.54 13.17
C LEU A 190 -5.33 -37.46 12.69
N VAL A 191 -5.32 -38.72 13.14
CA VAL A 191 -4.32 -39.70 12.74
C VAL A 191 -4.46 -40.07 11.27
N GLU A 192 -5.66 -40.07 10.68
CA GLU A 192 -5.84 -40.33 9.25
C GLU A 192 -5.40 -39.15 8.38
N ILE A 193 -5.63 -37.92 8.86
CA ILE A 193 -5.32 -36.68 8.13
C ILE A 193 -3.83 -36.35 8.21
N PHE A 194 -3.26 -36.40 9.41
CA PHE A 194 -1.90 -35.96 9.71
C PHE A 194 -1.02 -37.11 10.19
N SER A 195 0.24 -37.07 9.75
CA SER A 195 1.31 -37.93 10.27
C SER A 195 1.90 -37.35 11.56
N GLU A 196 1.94 -36.02 11.68
CA GLU A 196 2.44 -35.26 12.82
C GLU A 196 1.57 -34.00 12.97
N ILE A 197 1.26 -33.60 14.21
CA ILE A 197 0.62 -32.31 14.55
C ILE A 197 1.21 -31.78 15.86
N SER A 198 1.43 -30.48 15.96
CA SER A 198 2.00 -29.86 17.16
C SER A 198 1.02 -30.00 18.35
N PRO A 199 1.51 -30.38 19.55
CA PRO A 199 0.65 -30.54 20.73
C PRO A 199 0.12 -29.20 21.27
N GLU A 200 0.84 -28.12 21.01
CA GLU A 200 0.47 -26.76 21.39
C GLU A 200 0.31 -25.91 20.12
N PRO A 201 -0.56 -24.87 20.15
CA PRO A 201 -0.71 -23.96 19.04
C PRO A 201 0.55 -23.10 18.86
N VAL A 202 0.98 -22.91 17.63
CA VAL A 202 2.14 -22.09 17.28
C VAL A 202 1.80 -20.59 17.35
N ALA A 203 0.55 -20.25 17.06
CA ALA A 203 0.03 -18.90 17.17
C ALA A 203 -1.45 -18.92 17.57
N ALA A 204 -1.88 -17.88 18.27
CA ALA A 204 -3.29 -17.65 18.60
C ALA A 204 -3.67 -16.20 18.28
N ALA A 205 -4.81 -16.05 17.62
CA ALA A 205 -5.37 -14.80 17.16
C ALA A 205 -6.79 -14.61 17.71
N SER A 206 -7.45 -13.51 17.34
CA SER A 206 -8.78 -13.15 17.85
C SER A 206 -9.87 -14.13 17.42
N LEU A 207 -9.82 -14.64 16.19
CA LEU A 207 -10.82 -15.54 15.63
C LEU A 207 -10.46 -17.03 15.71
N GLY A 208 -9.22 -17.40 16.04
CA GLY A 208 -8.77 -18.79 16.00
C GLY A 208 -7.33 -18.99 16.45
N GLN A 209 -6.82 -20.22 16.33
CA GLN A 209 -5.44 -20.58 16.64
C GLN A 209 -4.86 -21.52 15.58
N VAL A 210 -3.54 -21.53 15.43
CA VAL A 210 -2.82 -22.20 14.35
C VAL A 210 -1.92 -23.30 14.89
N TYR A 211 -2.01 -24.48 14.30
CA TYR A 211 -1.14 -25.62 14.55
C TYR A 211 -0.22 -25.87 13.36
N GLN A 212 0.97 -26.41 13.60
CA GLN A 212 1.80 -26.96 12.54
C GLN A 212 1.51 -28.45 12.43
N ALA A 213 1.29 -28.95 11.22
CA ALA A 213 1.03 -30.35 10.97
C ALA A 213 1.73 -30.85 9.70
N ARG A 214 1.75 -32.16 9.51
CA ARG A 214 2.27 -32.82 8.31
C ARG A 214 1.20 -33.71 7.71
N LEU A 215 0.76 -33.42 6.49
CA LEU A 215 -0.25 -34.21 5.78
C LEU A 215 0.24 -35.65 5.60
N ARG A 216 -0.59 -36.63 5.98
CA ARG A 216 -0.22 -38.05 5.87
C ARG A 216 -0.06 -38.50 4.42
N ARG A 217 -0.92 -38.02 3.53
CA ARG A 217 -0.97 -38.47 2.12
C ARG A 217 0.19 -37.98 1.28
N THR A 218 0.62 -36.72 1.49
CA THR A 218 1.64 -36.06 0.66
C THR A 218 2.96 -35.86 1.38
N GLY A 219 2.98 -35.85 2.71
CA GLY A 219 4.15 -35.55 3.55
C GLY A 219 4.46 -34.05 3.69
N GLU A 220 3.65 -33.19 3.09
CA GLU A 220 3.81 -31.73 3.10
C GLU A 220 3.52 -31.15 4.49
N VAL A 221 4.28 -30.11 4.87
CA VAL A 221 4.09 -29.40 6.13
C VAL A 221 3.09 -28.28 5.92
N VAL A 222 2.09 -28.21 6.80
CA VAL A 222 0.95 -27.29 6.68
C VAL A 222 0.71 -26.54 7.98
N ALA A 223 0.15 -25.34 7.86
CA ALA A 223 -0.47 -24.59 8.94
C ALA A 223 -1.97 -24.93 8.97
N VAL A 224 -2.46 -25.35 10.14
CA VAL A 224 -3.88 -25.69 10.38
C VAL A 224 -4.46 -24.63 11.30
N LYS A 225 -5.22 -23.68 10.74
CA LYS A 225 -5.91 -22.62 11.48
C LYS A 225 -7.31 -23.11 11.85
N VAL A 226 -7.61 -23.12 13.15
CA VAL A 226 -8.88 -23.59 13.71
C VAL A 226 -9.61 -22.42 14.35
N GLN A 227 -10.86 -22.24 13.97
CA GLN A 227 -11.70 -21.17 14.48
C GLN A 227 -11.99 -21.36 15.99
N ARG A 228 -12.03 -20.25 16.72
CA ARG A 228 -12.36 -20.25 18.15
C ARG A 228 -13.79 -20.76 18.35
N PRO A 229 -14.03 -21.73 19.25
CA PRO A 229 -15.35 -22.30 19.46
C PRO A 229 -16.37 -21.21 19.84
N GLY A 230 -17.56 -21.27 19.25
CA GLY A 230 -18.68 -20.36 19.51
C GLY A 230 -18.46 -18.89 19.14
N VAL A 231 -17.37 -18.54 18.45
CA VAL A 231 -17.06 -17.15 18.08
C VAL A 231 -18.17 -16.53 17.22
N GLN A 232 -18.71 -17.30 16.28
CA GLN A 232 -19.81 -16.88 15.40
C GLN A 232 -21.08 -16.55 16.18
N ALA A 233 -21.43 -17.37 17.19
CA ALA A 233 -22.57 -17.14 18.05
C ALA A 233 -22.40 -15.84 18.85
N ALA A 234 -21.24 -15.67 19.49
CA ALA A 234 -20.93 -14.50 20.30
C ALA A 234 -20.95 -13.21 19.46
N ILE A 235 -20.28 -13.21 18.30
CA ILE A 235 -20.26 -12.09 17.36
C ILE A 235 -21.66 -11.74 16.88
N SER A 236 -22.48 -12.74 16.54
CA SER A 236 -23.87 -12.53 16.10
C SER A 236 -24.71 -11.81 17.17
N LEU A 237 -24.57 -12.23 18.44
CA LEU A 237 -25.27 -11.59 19.55
C LEU A 237 -24.78 -10.15 19.78
N ASP A 238 -23.46 -9.94 19.74
CA ASP A 238 -22.86 -8.63 19.93
C ASP A 238 -23.30 -7.66 18.82
N ILE A 239 -23.37 -8.10 17.57
CA ILE A 239 -23.89 -7.29 16.45
C ILE A 239 -25.35 -6.90 16.67
N LEU A 240 -26.19 -7.83 17.13
CA LEU A 240 -27.59 -7.53 17.46
C LEU A 240 -27.69 -6.41 18.51
N ILE A 241 -26.86 -6.49 19.56
CA ILE A 241 -26.80 -5.49 20.64
C ILE A 241 -26.26 -4.15 20.12
N LEU A 242 -25.16 -4.15 19.37
CA LEU A 242 -24.55 -2.95 18.79
C LEU A 242 -25.52 -2.24 17.85
N ARG A 243 -26.23 -2.98 17.01
CA ARG A 243 -27.24 -2.44 16.09
C ARG A 243 -28.45 -1.85 16.82
N PHE A 244 -28.86 -2.47 17.93
CA PHE A 244 -29.89 -1.91 18.82
C PHE A 244 -29.43 -0.59 19.44
N MET A 245 -28.22 -0.55 20.01
CA MET A 245 -27.65 0.67 20.59
C MET A 245 -27.46 1.79 19.56
N ALA A 246 -27.00 1.46 18.35
CA ALA A 246 -26.89 2.40 17.23
C ALA A 246 -28.25 3.05 16.89
N GLY A 247 -29.34 2.27 16.94
CA GLY A 247 -30.70 2.77 16.76
C GLY A 247 -31.15 3.72 17.87
N LEU A 248 -30.80 3.43 19.13
CA LEU A 248 -31.08 4.33 20.27
C LEU A 248 -30.30 5.64 20.14
N LEU A 249 -29.00 5.57 19.86
CA LEU A 249 -28.13 6.74 19.69
C LEU A 249 -28.59 7.64 18.56
N ARG A 250 -29.01 7.07 17.42
CA ARG A 250 -29.58 7.84 16.31
C ARG A 250 -30.81 8.64 16.74
N ARG A 251 -31.72 8.03 17.50
CA ARG A 251 -32.93 8.69 18.01
C ARG A 251 -32.62 9.77 19.04
N ALA A 252 -31.67 9.51 19.94
CA ALA A 252 -31.28 10.44 21.00
C ALA A 252 -30.44 11.63 20.49
N GLY A 253 -29.51 11.39 19.56
CA GLY A 253 -28.52 12.36 19.09
C GLY A 253 -28.90 13.16 17.85
N LYS A 254 -30.08 12.92 17.23
CA LYS A 254 -30.52 13.53 15.95
C LYS A 254 -29.42 13.49 14.87
N LEU A 255 -28.65 12.40 14.81
CA LEU A 255 -27.58 12.25 13.83
C LEU A 255 -28.19 11.97 12.45
N ASN A 256 -27.71 12.68 11.43
CA ASN A 256 -28.12 12.45 10.03
C ASN A 256 -27.51 11.17 9.42
N THR A 257 -26.54 10.56 10.10
CA THR A 257 -25.87 9.33 9.66
C THR A 257 -26.64 8.11 10.13
N ASP A 258 -26.89 7.15 9.24
CA ASP A 258 -27.51 5.88 9.62
C ASP A 258 -26.50 4.95 10.30
N LEU A 259 -26.33 5.13 11.61
CA LEU A 259 -25.41 4.30 12.43
C LEU A 259 -25.72 2.80 12.33
N GLN A 260 -26.98 2.42 12.07
CA GLN A 260 -27.34 1.01 11.92
C GLN A 260 -26.78 0.44 10.61
N ALA A 261 -26.82 1.22 9.53
CA ALA A 261 -26.23 0.81 8.25
C ALA A 261 -24.71 0.63 8.36
N VAL A 262 -24.02 1.48 9.13
CA VAL A 262 -22.58 1.34 9.40
C VAL A 262 -22.29 0.03 10.15
N VAL A 263 -23.08 -0.29 11.17
CA VAL A 263 -22.97 -1.57 11.89
C VAL A 263 -23.25 -2.75 10.96
N ASP A 264 -24.25 -2.65 10.08
CA ASP A 264 -24.62 -3.70 9.13
C ASP A 264 -23.50 -3.95 8.09
N GLU A 265 -22.85 -2.91 7.57
CA GLU A 265 -21.70 -3.03 6.65
C GLU A 265 -20.50 -3.69 7.35
N TRP A 266 -20.16 -3.23 8.55
CA TRP A 266 -19.09 -3.81 9.35
C TRP A 266 -19.35 -5.28 9.69
N ALA A 267 -20.58 -5.60 10.13
CA ALA A 267 -21.00 -6.96 10.44
C ALA A 267 -20.87 -7.89 9.22
N SER A 268 -21.30 -7.44 8.05
CA SER A 268 -21.15 -8.20 6.81
C SER A 268 -19.68 -8.47 6.47
N SER A 269 -18.78 -7.52 6.71
CA SER A 269 -17.34 -7.75 6.55
C SER A 269 -16.80 -8.78 7.53
N LEU A 270 -17.20 -8.70 8.80
CA LEU A 270 -16.71 -9.62 9.84
C LEU A 270 -17.20 -11.06 9.63
N PHE A 271 -18.43 -11.27 9.14
CA PHE A 271 -18.91 -12.61 8.79
C PHE A 271 -18.15 -13.21 7.61
N ARG A 272 -17.81 -12.40 6.60
CA ARG A 272 -16.97 -12.86 5.49
C ARG A 272 -15.58 -13.28 5.96
N GLU A 273 -15.02 -12.57 6.95
CA GLU A 273 -13.72 -12.91 7.57
C GLU A 273 -13.78 -14.18 8.43
N MET A 274 -14.92 -14.48 9.05
CA MET A 274 -15.10 -15.71 9.83
C MET A 274 -15.18 -16.97 8.94
N ASP A 275 -15.45 -16.82 7.65
CA ASP A 275 -15.55 -17.95 6.74
C ASP A 275 -14.20 -18.26 6.09
N TYR A 276 -13.57 -19.34 6.56
CA TYR A 276 -12.26 -19.77 6.08
C TYR A 276 -12.26 -20.28 4.63
N ASN A 277 -13.40 -20.61 4.04
CA ASN A 277 -13.49 -20.87 2.60
C ASN A 277 -13.24 -19.60 1.78
N ASN A 278 -13.72 -18.46 2.27
CA ASN A 278 -13.46 -17.16 1.63
C ASN A 278 -11.99 -16.80 1.78
N GLU A 279 -11.38 -16.99 2.96
CA GLU A 279 -9.95 -16.76 3.18
C GLU A 279 -9.08 -17.62 2.24
N ALA A 280 -9.38 -18.91 2.09
CA ALA A 280 -8.68 -19.79 1.14
C ALA A 280 -8.84 -19.32 -0.31
N SER A 281 -10.07 -18.96 -0.71
CA SER A 281 -10.36 -18.46 -2.06
C SER A 281 -9.63 -17.15 -2.35
N ASN A 282 -9.56 -16.25 -1.37
CA ASN A 282 -8.81 -15.00 -1.46
C ASN A 282 -7.31 -15.27 -1.58
N GLY A 283 -6.77 -16.22 -0.82
CA GLY A 283 -5.36 -16.62 -0.91
C GLY A 283 -4.99 -17.21 -2.26
N ILE A 284 -5.84 -18.07 -2.84
CA ILE A 284 -5.66 -18.60 -4.20
C ILE A 284 -5.67 -17.47 -5.23
N LYS A 285 -6.65 -16.56 -5.13
CA LYS A 285 -6.74 -15.40 -6.02
C LYS A 285 -5.51 -14.50 -5.89
N PHE A 286 -5.05 -14.24 -4.68
CA PHE A 286 -3.86 -13.45 -4.40
C PHE A 286 -2.60 -14.11 -4.98
N ARG A 287 -2.46 -15.42 -4.81
CA ARG A 287 -1.35 -16.20 -5.40
C ARG A 287 -1.36 -16.14 -6.93
N ASN A 288 -2.52 -16.26 -7.56
CA ASN A 288 -2.64 -16.21 -9.02
C ASN A 288 -2.28 -14.83 -9.58
N LEU A 289 -2.64 -13.75 -8.89
CA LEU A 289 -2.37 -12.39 -9.33
C LEU A 289 -0.91 -11.97 -9.06
N TYR A 290 -0.38 -12.30 -7.88
CA TYR A 290 0.87 -11.72 -7.37
C TYR A 290 1.99 -12.73 -7.13
N GLY A 291 1.72 -14.03 -7.15
CA GLY A 291 2.74 -15.07 -6.94
C GLY A 291 3.78 -15.16 -8.05
N SER A 292 3.58 -14.47 -9.19
CA SER A 292 4.58 -14.31 -10.24
C SER A 292 5.51 -13.11 -10.03
N ILE A 293 5.20 -12.23 -9.06
CA ILE A 293 6.08 -11.13 -8.70
C ILE A 293 7.33 -11.72 -8.06
N GLN A 294 8.48 -11.26 -8.56
CA GLN A 294 9.79 -11.69 -8.06
C GLN A 294 9.87 -11.48 -6.54
N ASP A 295 10.35 -12.49 -5.83
CA ASP A 295 10.58 -12.47 -4.39
C ASP A 295 9.32 -12.28 -3.53
N VAL A 296 8.12 -12.50 -4.11
CA VAL A 296 6.85 -12.63 -3.39
C VAL A 296 6.47 -14.11 -3.27
N VAL A 297 6.07 -14.52 -2.07
CA VAL A 297 5.58 -15.86 -1.76
C VAL A 297 4.18 -15.75 -1.16
N VAL A 298 3.30 -16.64 -1.59
CA VAL A 298 1.93 -16.75 -1.09
C VAL A 298 1.70 -18.24 -0.85
N PRO A 299 1.30 -18.71 0.34
CA PRO A 299 1.17 -20.14 0.62
C PRO A 299 0.15 -20.82 -0.29
N LEU A 300 0.36 -22.11 -0.60
CA LEU A 300 -0.68 -22.95 -1.21
C LEU A 300 -1.84 -23.12 -0.23
N MET A 301 -3.07 -23.06 -0.75
CA MET A 301 -4.28 -23.33 0.03
C MET A 301 -4.76 -24.75 -0.28
N TYR A 302 -4.90 -25.60 0.73
CA TYR A 302 -5.38 -26.96 0.59
C TYR A 302 -6.90 -26.99 0.77
N THR A 303 -7.62 -26.73 -0.32
CA THR A 303 -9.08 -26.61 -0.32
C THR A 303 -9.80 -27.90 0.09
N GLU A 304 -9.19 -29.06 -0.15
CA GLU A 304 -9.71 -30.37 0.24
C GLU A 304 -9.68 -30.61 1.76
N TYR A 305 -8.86 -29.83 2.49
CA TYR A 305 -8.74 -29.85 3.95
C TYR A 305 -9.23 -28.55 4.58
N THR A 306 -10.02 -27.76 3.84
CA THR A 306 -10.55 -26.47 4.30
C THR A 306 -12.07 -26.51 4.40
N THR A 307 -12.61 -25.96 5.48
CA THR A 307 -14.05 -25.79 5.73
C THR A 307 -14.33 -24.36 6.22
N HIS A 308 -15.56 -24.08 6.64
CA HIS A 308 -15.89 -22.79 7.26
C HIS A 308 -15.15 -22.51 8.58
N LYS A 309 -14.69 -23.54 9.30
CA LYS A 309 -14.04 -23.41 10.63
C LYS A 309 -12.59 -23.88 10.68
N VAL A 310 -12.11 -24.59 9.65
CA VAL A 310 -10.74 -25.09 9.56
C VAL A 310 -10.13 -24.64 8.24
N LEU A 311 -8.98 -23.97 8.29
CA LEU A 311 -8.19 -23.58 7.12
C LEU A 311 -6.87 -24.32 7.14
N VAL A 312 -6.53 -24.98 6.04
CA VAL A 312 -5.24 -25.65 5.86
C VAL A 312 -4.48 -25.00 4.70
N MET A 313 -3.29 -24.51 5.01
CA MET A 313 -2.41 -23.85 4.05
C MET A 313 -0.96 -24.33 4.20
N GLU A 314 -0.14 -24.12 3.17
CA GLU A 314 1.29 -24.40 3.18
C GLU A 314 1.98 -23.73 4.38
N TRP A 315 2.81 -24.50 5.09
CA TRP A 315 3.62 -23.94 6.16
C TRP A 315 4.78 -23.14 5.59
N ILE A 316 4.80 -21.83 5.85
CA ILE A 316 5.90 -20.96 5.46
C ILE A 316 6.80 -20.70 6.66
N GLU A 317 8.06 -21.11 6.56
CA GLU A 317 9.08 -20.82 7.56
C GLU A 317 9.76 -19.47 7.29
N GLY A 318 9.74 -18.60 8.30
CA GLY A 318 10.31 -17.27 8.18
C GLY A 318 10.34 -16.50 9.50
N ARG A 319 10.95 -15.32 9.45
CA ARG A 319 10.95 -14.34 10.55
C ARG A 319 10.04 -13.17 10.17
N LYS A 320 9.39 -12.53 11.15
CA LYS A 320 8.53 -11.38 10.85
C LYS A 320 9.33 -10.28 10.17
N LEU A 321 8.75 -9.64 9.16
CA LEU A 321 9.45 -8.59 8.41
C LEU A 321 9.87 -7.43 9.33
N SER A 322 9.07 -7.09 10.34
CA SER A 322 9.41 -6.07 11.35
C SER A 322 10.59 -6.42 12.26
N GLU A 323 11.01 -7.67 12.31
CA GLU A 323 12.14 -8.13 13.12
C GLU A 323 13.43 -8.24 12.29
N VAL A 324 13.33 -8.14 10.96
CA VAL A 324 14.47 -8.30 10.05
C VAL A 324 14.77 -6.98 9.35
N LYS A 325 16.01 -6.51 9.46
CA LYS A 325 16.50 -5.30 8.78
C LYS A 325 16.70 -5.52 7.28
N ASP A 326 15.62 -5.75 6.54
CA ASP A 326 15.65 -6.05 5.10
C ASP A 326 14.83 -5.02 4.33
N LEU A 327 15.49 -3.89 4.01
CA LEU A 327 14.86 -2.80 3.25
C LEU A 327 14.42 -3.25 1.87
N TYR A 328 15.15 -4.18 1.25
CA TYR A 328 14.81 -4.70 -0.07
C TYR A 328 13.43 -5.37 -0.06
N LEU A 329 13.15 -6.22 0.93
CA LEU A 329 11.84 -6.86 1.03
C LEU A 329 10.70 -5.88 1.36
N ILE A 330 11.00 -4.78 2.03
CA ILE A 330 10.02 -3.71 2.22
C ILE A 330 9.72 -3.04 0.87
N GLU A 331 10.73 -2.78 0.04
CA GLU A 331 10.54 -2.28 -1.32
C GLU A 331 9.74 -3.27 -2.19
N VAL A 332 9.98 -4.58 -2.07
CA VAL A 332 9.16 -5.63 -2.72
C VAL A 332 7.71 -5.56 -2.23
N GLY A 333 7.49 -5.38 -0.93
CA GLY A 333 6.15 -5.22 -0.35
C GLY A 333 5.43 -3.96 -0.84
N VAL A 334 6.16 -2.83 -0.90
CA VAL A 334 5.64 -1.58 -1.47
C VAL A 334 5.30 -1.77 -2.94
N TYR A 335 6.18 -2.39 -3.72
CA TYR A 335 5.93 -2.70 -5.12
C TYR A 335 4.67 -3.57 -5.29
N CYS A 336 4.51 -4.62 -4.47
CA CYS A 336 3.34 -5.48 -4.50
C CYS A 336 2.06 -4.71 -4.14
N SER A 337 2.09 -3.86 -3.11
CA SER A 337 0.95 -3.01 -2.72
C SER A 337 0.52 -2.03 -3.82
N PHE A 338 1.46 -1.46 -4.57
CA PHE A 338 1.13 -0.61 -5.72
C PHE A 338 0.56 -1.42 -6.90
N ASN A 339 1.05 -2.64 -7.13
CA ASN A 339 0.47 -3.54 -8.12
C ASN A 339 -1.00 -3.88 -7.77
N GLN A 340 -1.25 -4.17 -6.49
CA GLN A 340 -2.60 -4.40 -5.97
C GLN A 340 -3.52 -3.22 -6.20
N LEU A 341 -3.05 -2.00 -5.90
CA LEU A 341 -3.85 -0.78 -6.03
C LEU A 341 -4.12 -0.42 -7.49
N LEU A 342 -3.10 -0.46 -8.35
CA LEU A 342 -3.12 0.23 -9.65
C LEU A 342 -3.20 -0.71 -10.85
N GLU A 343 -2.86 -1.99 -10.71
CA GLU A 343 -2.82 -2.93 -11.84
C GLU A 343 -3.90 -4.00 -11.75
N CYS A 344 -3.97 -4.74 -10.65
CA CYS A 344 -4.91 -5.86 -10.50
C CYS A 344 -6.20 -5.47 -9.77
N GLY A 345 -6.15 -4.45 -8.89
CA GLY A 345 -7.30 -3.96 -8.14
C GLY A 345 -7.74 -4.85 -6.97
N PHE A 346 -7.16 -6.04 -6.81
CA PHE A 346 -7.44 -6.93 -5.68
C PHE A 346 -6.39 -6.72 -4.58
N TYR A 347 -6.75 -6.08 -3.48
CA TYR A 347 -5.79 -5.63 -2.48
C TYR A 347 -5.93 -6.36 -1.15
N HIS A 348 -4.79 -6.53 -0.48
CA HIS A 348 -4.68 -6.96 0.89
C HIS A 348 -4.95 -5.77 1.81
N ALA A 349 -6.04 -5.83 2.57
CA ALA A 349 -6.52 -4.71 3.37
C ALA A 349 -5.85 -4.59 4.74
N ASP A 350 -5.19 -5.66 5.22
CA ASP A 350 -4.51 -5.65 6.52
C ASP A 350 -3.12 -6.32 6.52
N PRO A 351 -2.13 -5.80 5.77
CA PRO A 351 -0.76 -6.34 5.78
C PRO A 351 0.00 -5.85 7.01
N HIS A 352 -0.54 -6.12 8.19
CA HIS A 352 0.13 -5.79 9.45
C HIS A 352 1.43 -6.60 9.60
N PRO A 353 2.38 -6.16 10.44
CA PRO A 353 3.70 -6.79 10.52
C PRO A 353 3.72 -8.29 10.87
N GLY A 354 2.63 -8.82 11.42
CA GLY A 354 2.47 -10.25 11.72
C GLY A 354 2.12 -11.11 10.50
N ASN A 355 1.57 -10.51 9.45
CA ASN A 355 1.17 -11.17 8.21
C ASN A 355 2.23 -11.12 7.11
N LEU A 356 3.38 -10.50 7.39
CA LEU A 356 4.51 -10.38 6.47
C LEU A 356 5.72 -11.08 7.06
N LEU A 357 6.18 -12.15 6.40
CA LEU A 357 7.37 -12.89 6.80
C LEU A 357 8.48 -12.73 5.77
N ARG A 358 9.72 -12.62 6.26
CA ARG A 358 10.91 -12.92 5.47
C ARG A 358 11.20 -14.41 5.57
N THR A 359 11.10 -15.11 4.46
CA THR A 359 11.44 -16.53 4.36
C THR A 359 12.95 -16.76 4.52
N SER A 360 13.34 -18.02 4.77
CA SER A 360 14.75 -18.41 4.89
C SER A 360 15.55 -18.16 3.60
N ASP A 361 14.92 -18.30 2.43
CA ASP A 361 15.48 -18.02 1.11
C ASP A 361 15.46 -16.53 0.72
N GLY A 362 15.01 -15.65 1.63
CA GLY A 362 15.08 -14.20 1.44
C GLY A 362 13.97 -13.62 0.56
N LYS A 363 12.76 -14.19 0.60
CA LYS A 363 11.57 -13.69 -0.07
C LYS A 363 10.56 -13.13 0.93
N LEU A 364 9.62 -12.32 0.44
CA LEU A 364 8.51 -11.77 1.20
C LEU A 364 7.30 -12.68 1.09
N ALA A 365 6.92 -13.34 2.18
CA ALA A 365 5.71 -14.13 2.27
C ALA A 365 4.54 -13.33 2.86
N TYR A 366 3.40 -13.38 2.17
CA TYR A 366 2.12 -12.86 2.66
C TYR A 366 1.32 -13.98 3.31
N LEU A 367 0.75 -13.70 4.48
CA LEU A 367 -0.15 -14.58 5.24
C LEU A 367 -1.47 -13.86 5.54
N ASP A 368 -2.48 -14.63 5.96
CA ASP A 368 -3.82 -14.17 6.35
C ASP A 368 -4.54 -13.34 5.26
N PHE A 369 -5.40 -14.03 4.50
CA PHE A 369 -6.18 -13.43 3.42
C PHE A 369 -7.64 -13.17 3.83
N GLY A 370 -7.90 -13.09 5.15
CA GLY A 370 -9.24 -12.84 5.69
C GLY A 370 -9.75 -11.43 5.37
N MET A 371 -8.84 -10.48 5.19
CA MET A 371 -9.16 -9.09 4.83
C MET A 371 -8.58 -8.71 3.47
N THR A 372 -9.35 -8.96 2.41
CA THR A 372 -9.05 -8.49 1.05
C THR A 372 -10.21 -7.68 0.47
N GLY A 373 -9.92 -6.79 -0.47
CA GLY A 373 -10.93 -6.00 -1.16
C GLY A 373 -10.65 -5.81 -2.64
N GLU A 374 -11.59 -5.20 -3.35
CA GLU A 374 -11.47 -4.90 -4.78
C GLU A 374 -11.70 -3.42 -5.08
N PHE A 375 -10.85 -2.88 -5.96
CA PHE A 375 -11.02 -1.59 -6.58
C PHE A 375 -11.67 -1.74 -7.95
N LYS A 376 -12.75 -0.99 -8.16
CA LYS A 376 -13.31 -0.82 -9.50
C LYS A 376 -12.28 -0.14 -10.41
N GLN A 377 -12.32 -0.46 -11.69
CA GLN A 377 -11.34 0.06 -12.66
C GLN A 377 -11.31 1.58 -12.71
N GLU A 378 -12.47 2.24 -12.65
CA GLU A 378 -12.58 3.69 -12.75
C GLU A 378 -11.87 4.40 -11.58
N LEU A 379 -11.90 3.80 -10.39
CA LEU A 379 -11.22 4.35 -9.20
C LEU A 379 -9.69 4.21 -9.32
N ARG A 380 -9.21 3.13 -9.95
CA ARG A 380 -7.78 2.93 -10.18
C ARG A 380 -7.25 3.94 -11.18
N GLU A 381 -7.97 4.14 -12.28
CA GLU A 381 -7.65 5.13 -13.29
C GLU A 381 -7.61 6.54 -12.68
N GLY A 382 -8.66 6.92 -11.94
CA GLY A 382 -8.70 8.23 -11.26
C GLY A 382 -7.57 8.42 -10.24
N PHE A 383 -7.09 7.37 -9.58
CA PHE A 383 -5.95 7.47 -8.67
C PHE A 383 -4.63 7.69 -9.42
N ILE A 384 -4.44 7.03 -10.57
CA ILE A 384 -3.25 7.24 -11.40
C ILE A 384 -3.27 8.67 -11.95
N GLU A 385 -4.43 9.18 -12.39
CA GLU A 385 -4.61 10.58 -12.81
C GLU A 385 -4.27 11.56 -11.67
N ALA A 386 -4.77 11.31 -10.46
CA ALA A 386 -4.43 12.13 -9.29
C ALA A 386 -2.93 12.13 -9.00
N CYS A 387 -2.25 10.97 -9.11
CA CYS A 387 -0.80 10.89 -8.97
C CYS A 387 -0.07 11.71 -10.03
N LEU A 388 -0.55 11.68 -11.28
CA LEU A 388 0.02 12.45 -12.39
C LEU A 388 -0.14 13.96 -12.18
N HIS A 389 -1.34 14.42 -11.82
CA HIS A 389 -1.59 15.83 -11.55
C HIS A 389 -0.77 16.33 -10.36
N LEU A 390 -0.65 15.52 -9.30
CA LEU A 390 0.20 15.83 -8.16
C LEU A 390 1.67 16.01 -8.54
N VAL A 391 2.25 15.06 -9.28
CA VAL A 391 3.66 15.13 -9.73
C VAL A 391 3.90 16.35 -10.62
N ASN A 392 2.93 16.68 -11.48
CA ASN A 392 3.04 17.81 -12.39
C ASN A 392 2.75 19.17 -11.72
N ARG A 393 2.35 19.18 -10.45
CA ARG A 393 1.93 20.37 -9.70
C ARG A 393 0.68 21.03 -10.32
N ASP A 394 -0.18 20.22 -10.94
CA ASP A 394 -1.47 20.66 -11.45
C ASP A 394 -2.53 20.49 -10.34
N PHE A 395 -2.58 21.45 -9.43
CA PHE A 395 -3.45 21.37 -8.25
C PHE A 395 -4.93 21.61 -8.59
N ASP A 396 -5.24 22.30 -9.70
CA ASP A 396 -6.59 22.52 -10.19
C ASP A 396 -7.22 21.22 -10.73
N ALA A 397 -6.43 20.46 -11.50
CA ALA A 397 -6.83 19.14 -11.95
C ALA A 397 -6.91 18.17 -10.77
N LEU A 398 -5.93 18.18 -9.86
CA LEU A 398 -5.94 17.35 -8.64
C LEU A 398 -7.19 17.56 -7.77
N ALA A 399 -7.63 18.81 -7.62
CA ALA A 399 -8.87 19.12 -6.89
C ALA A 399 -10.10 18.51 -7.56
N THR A 400 -10.11 18.44 -8.90
CA THR A 400 -11.17 17.81 -9.67
C THR A 400 -11.14 16.29 -9.48
N ASP A 401 -9.97 15.67 -9.50
CA ASP A 401 -9.83 14.22 -9.26
C ASP A 401 -10.32 13.83 -7.87
N PHE A 402 -10.07 14.66 -6.85
CA PHE A 402 -10.53 14.38 -5.48
C PHE A 402 -12.06 14.37 -5.37
N VAL A 403 -12.76 15.16 -6.20
CA VAL A 403 -14.22 15.08 -6.32
C VAL A 403 -14.63 13.81 -7.07
N THR A 404 -13.96 13.49 -8.19
CA THR A 404 -14.23 12.29 -9.00
C THR A 404 -14.03 11.00 -8.20
N LEU A 405 -12.99 10.94 -7.36
CA LEU A 405 -12.67 9.82 -6.46
C LEU A 405 -13.60 9.75 -5.24
N GLY A 406 -14.52 10.71 -5.07
CA GLY A 406 -15.45 10.78 -3.95
C GLY A 406 -14.81 11.17 -2.62
N LEU A 407 -13.55 11.64 -2.63
CA LEU A 407 -12.84 12.15 -1.45
C LEU A 407 -13.45 13.47 -0.97
N LEU A 408 -13.95 14.27 -1.92
CA LEU A 408 -14.64 15.53 -1.69
C LEU A 408 -16.08 15.48 -2.21
N PRO A 409 -17.04 16.11 -1.49
CA PRO A 409 -18.39 16.25 -2.02
C PRO A 409 -18.40 17.16 -3.25
N PRO A 410 -19.32 16.95 -4.22
CA PRO A 410 -19.45 17.84 -5.39
C PRO A 410 -19.78 19.30 -5.04
N THR A 411 -20.26 19.54 -3.81
CA THR A 411 -20.57 20.88 -3.29
C THR A 411 -19.34 21.58 -2.69
N ALA A 412 -18.15 20.95 -2.69
CA ALA A 412 -16.94 21.58 -2.20
C ALA A 412 -16.51 22.73 -3.12
N GLU A 413 -16.13 23.86 -2.51
CA GLU A 413 -15.67 25.03 -3.26
C GLU A 413 -14.29 24.76 -3.88
N LYS A 414 -14.25 24.60 -5.21
CA LYS A 414 -13.05 24.17 -5.95
C LYS A 414 -11.83 25.06 -5.68
N GLU A 415 -12.00 26.38 -5.64
CA GLU A 415 -10.89 27.32 -5.38
C GLU A 415 -10.30 27.15 -3.98
N ALA A 416 -11.15 27.01 -2.97
CA ALA A 416 -10.72 26.83 -1.59
C ALA A 416 -10.00 25.48 -1.38
N VAL A 417 -10.50 24.42 -2.02
CA VAL A 417 -9.87 23.09 -2.05
C VAL A 417 -8.51 23.18 -2.74
N THR A 418 -8.44 23.77 -3.93
CA THR A 418 -7.21 23.89 -4.71
C THR A 418 -6.14 24.64 -3.93
N LYS A 419 -6.50 25.74 -3.28
CA LYS A 419 -5.58 26.50 -2.41
C LYS A 419 -5.06 25.66 -1.25
N ALA A 420 -5.91 24.84 -0.64
CA ALA A 420 -5.53 23.98 0.47
C ALA A 420 -4.62 22.82 0.02
N LEU A 421 -4.98 22.13 -1.07
CA LEU A 421 -4.15 21.09 -1.68
C LEU A 421 -2.80 21.65 -2.12
N THR A 422 -2.78 22.84 -2.74
CA THR A 422 -1.55 23.56 -3.09
C THR A 422 -0.68 23.77 -1.86
N GLY A 423 -1.24 24.28 -0.75
CA GLY A 423 -0.48 24.49 0.49
C GLY A 423 0.16 23.21 1.07
N VAL A 424 -0.57 22.08 1.02
CA VAL A 424 -0.09 20.77 1.50
C VAL A 424 0.96 20.18 0.57
N PHE A 425 0.64 20.08 -0.71
CA PHE A 425 1.42 19.33 -1.68
C PHE A 425 2.54 20.15 -2.34
N GLN A 426 2.43 21.47 -2.45
CA GLN A 426 3.50 22.30 -3.02
C GLN A 426 4.75 22.29 -2.13
N ASN A 427 4.58 22.31 -0.81
CA ASN A 427 5.68 22.13 0.15
C ASN A 427 6.31 20.75 0.04
N ALA A 428 5.49 19.73 -0.21
CA ALA A 428 5.94 18.36 -0.36
C ALA A 428 6.74 18.18 -1.67
N VAL A 429 6.19 18.60 -2.81
CA VAL A 429 6.81 18.48 -4.14
C VAL A 429 8.02 19.42 -4.31
N SER A 430 8.07 20.57 -3.63
CA SER A 430 9.23 21.48 -3.67
C SER A 430 10.44 20.93 -2.91
N LYS A 431 10.24 20.16 -1.84
CA LYS A 431 11.30 19.39 -1.15
C LYS A 431 11.79 18.18 -1.96
N GLY A 432 11.12 17.88 -3.08
CA GLY A 432 11.33 16.71 -3.92
C GLY A 432 10.50 15.53 -3.43
N VAL A 433 9.79 14.85 -4.34
CA VAL A 433 8.89 13.71 -4.02
C VAL A 433 9.60 12.61 -3.22
N ARG A 434 10.92 12.49 -3.41
CA ARG A 434 11.81 11.54 -2.74
C ARG A 434 12.02 11.81 -1.25
N ASN A 435 11.74 13.02 -0.77
CA ASN A 435 11.98 13.44 0.63
C ASN A 435 10.68 13.52 1.45
N ILE A 436 9.53 13.17 0.87
CA ILE A 436 8.23 13.24 1.53
C ILE A 436 7.93 11.91 2.21
N SER A 437 7.72 11.94 3.53
CA SER A 437 7.15 10.81 4.28
C SER A 437 5.67 10.70 3.95
N PHE A 438 5.20 9.49 3.63
CA PHE A 438 3.78 9.23 3.38
C PHE A 438 2.95 9.54 4.63
N GLY A 439 3.47 9.22 5.83
CA GLY A 439 2.86 9.59 7.11
C GLY A 439 2.69 11.11 7.30
N ASP A 440 3.72 11.90 7.02
CA ASP A 440 3.66 13.37 7.17
C ASP A 440 2.67 13.99 6.18
N LEU A 441 2.63 13.48 4.96
CA LEU A 441 1.70 13.91 3.93
C LEU A 441 0.26 13.62 4.34
N LEU A 442 0.00 12.44 4.90
CA LEU A 442 -1.32 12.07 5.42
C LEU A 442 -1.71 12.94 6.62
N GLY A 443 -0.77 13.25 7.53
CA GLY A 443 -1.01 14.14 8.65
C GLY A 443 -1.38 15.57 8.21
N ASN A 444 -0.62 16.14 7.27
CA ASN A 444 -0.90 17.47 6.71
C ASN A 444 -2.22 17.50 5.91
N LEU A 445 -2.52 16.41 5.20
CA LEU A 445 -3.81 16.25 4.53
C LEU A 445 -4.92 16.15 5.58
N GLY A 446 -4.72 15.46 6.70
CA GLY A 446 -5.66 15.32 7.81
C GLY A 446 -6.21 16.63 8.33
N VAL A 447 -5.35 17.63 8.54
CA VAL A 447 -5.76 18.99 8.95
C VAL A 447 -6.68 19.63 7.91
N THR A 448 -6.39 19.42 6.63
CA THR A 448 -7.21 19.89 5.50
C THR A 448 -8.52 19.10 5.39
N MET A 449 -8.49 17.81 5.70
CA MET A 449 -9.66 16.91 5.65
C MET A 449 -10.75 17.32 6.64
N TYR A 450 -10.38 17.75 7.85
CA TYR A 450 -11.33 18.29 8.83
C TYR A 450 -12.02 19.57 8.33
N LYS A 451 -11.31 20.44 7.60
CA LYS A 451 -11.85 21.72 7.12
C LYS A 451 -12.86 21.55 5.98
N PHE A 452 -12.60 20.63 5.05
CA PHE A 452 -13.42 20.45 3.83
C PHE A 452 -14.41 19.29 3.90
N LYS A 453 -14.60 18.67 5.08
CA LYS A 453 -15.48 17.51 5.28
C LYS A 453 -15.17 16.39 4.29
N PHE A 454 -13.88 16.06 4.14
CA PHE A 454 -13.46 14.93 3.33
C PHE A 454 -14.19 13.67 3.76
N ARG A 455 -14.61 12.88 2.78
CA ARG A 455 -15.11 11.53 3.01
C ARG A 455 -14.08 10.59 2.41
N ILE A 456 -13.26 9.97 3.24
CA ILE A 456 -12.36 8.92 2.76
C ILE A 456 -13.21 7.65 2.63
N PRO A 457 -13.41 7.11 1.41
CA PRO A 457 -14.00 5.80 1.25
C PRO A 457 -13.22 4.74 2.02
N SER A 458 -13.92 3.75 2.58
CA SER A 458 -13.32 2.71 3.43
C SER A 458 -12.12 2.01 2.79
N TYR A 459 -12.19 1.74 1.49
CA TYR A 459 -11.12 1.10 0.72
C TYR A 459 -9.83 1.95 0.63
N PHE A 460 -9.92 3.28 0.55
CA PHE A 460 -8.73 4.15 0.52
C PHE A 460 -8.02 4.12 1.88
N SER A 461 -8.77 4.09 2.98
CA SER A 461 -8.18 4.03 4.33
C SER A 461 -7.33 2.78 4.55
N LEU A 462 -7.74 1.64 3.98
CA LEU A 462 -7.05 0.36 4.11
C LEU A 462 -5.72 0.36 3.35
N VAL A 463 -5.70 0.92 2.14
CA VAL A 463 -4.47 1.03 1.33
C VAL A 463 -3.49 2.03 1.91
N ILE A 464 -3.98 3.21 2.33
CA ILE A 464 -3.17 4.21 3.01
C ILE A 464 -2.48 3.59 4.23
N ARG A 465 -3.20 2.76 5.00
CA ARG A 465 -2.62 2.03 6.12
C ARG A 465 -1.57 1.01 5.69
N SER A 466 -1.85 0.19 4.68
CA SER A 466 -0.89 -0.78 4.15
C SER A 466 0.45 -0.11 3.82
N LEU A 467 0.40 1.01 3.09
CA LEU A 467 1.59 1.78 2.73
C LEU A 467 2.25 2.45 3.95
N ALA A 468 1.47 2.98 4.88
CA ALA A 468 1.99 3.59 6.11
C ALA A 468 2.67 2.56 7.04
N VAL A 469 2.15 1.34 7.12
CA VAL A 469 2.75 0.23 7.87
C VAL A 469 4.10 -0.15 7.27
N LEU A 470 4.16 -0.32 5.94
CA LEU A 470 5.41 -0.60 5.24
C LEU A 470 6.44 0.54 5.41
N GLU A 471 6.00 1.80 5.35
CA GLU A 471 6.86 2.95 5.65
C GLU A 471 7.37 2.93 7.09
N GLY A 472 6.48 2.67 8.06
CA GLY A 472 6.83 2.63 9.48
C GLY A 472 7.85 1.55 9.79
N ILE A 473 7.70 0.36 9.20
CA ILE A 473 8.68 -0.73 9.30
C ILE A 473 10.03 -0.26 8.72
N ALA A 474 10.04 0.37 7.56
CA ALA A 474 11.29 0.85 6.94
C ALA A 474 11.95 1.97 7.73
N ILE A 475 11.20 2.93 8.28
CA ILE A 475 11.72 4.04 9.10
C ILE A 475 12.40 3.50 10.36
N GLY A 476 11.86 2.41 10.95
CA GLY A 476 12.49 1.72 12.08
C GLY A 476 13.92 1.23 11.80
N PHE A 477 14.28 1.06 10.52
CA PHE A 477 15.61 0.61 10.10
C PHE A 477 16.44 1.70 9.40
N ASN A 478 15.80 2.50 8.55
CA ASN A 478 16.38 3.62 7.81
C ASN A 478 15.50 4.87 7.99
N PRO A 479 15.89 5.81 8.86
CA PRO A 479 15.13 7.04 9.11
C PRO A 479 14.89 7.90 7.86
N ASP A 480 15.76 7.78 6.87
CA ASP A 480 15.69 8.53 5.61
C ASP A 480 14.81 7.84 4.55
N TYR A 481 14.25 6.66 4.83
CA TYR A 481 13.36 5.97 3.90
C TYR A 481 12.05 6.74 3.67
N LYS A 482 11.58 6.76 2.42
CA LYS A 482 10.37 7.48 1.97
C LYS A 482 9.64 6.65 0.91
N VAL A 483 8.44 6.13 1.23
CA VAL A 483 7.69 5.20 0.33
C VAL A 483 7.28 5.86 -0.99
N LEU A 484 6.98 7.16 -0.98
CA LEU A 484 6.62 7.89 -2.19
C LEU A 484 7.79 8.04 -3.16
N GLY A 485 9.02 8.13 -2.63
CA GLY A 485 10.23 8.21 -3.43
C GLY A 485 10.49 6.94 -4.23
N SER A 486 10.27 5.78 -3.63
CA SER A 486 10.48 4.47 -4.26
C SER A 486 9.40 4.10 -5.30
N THR A 487 8.23 4.74 -5.24
CA THR A 487 7.06 4.36 -6.07
C THR A 487 6.88 5.22 -7.32
N TYR A 488 7.51 6.38 -7.37
CA TYR A 488 7.47 7.23 -8.56
C TYR A 488 8.01 6.56 -9.85
N PRO A 489 9.16 5.84 -9.81
CA PRO A 489 9.61 5.01 -10.94
C PRO A 489 8.57 4.03 -11.48
N TRP A 490 7.75 3.46 -10.58
CA TRP A 490 6.70 2.52 -10.95
C TRP A 490 5.54 3.21 -11.66
N ILE A 491 5.05 4.33 -11.10
CA ILE A 491 3.96 5.11 -11.68
C ILE A 491 4.36 5.59 -13.07
N ALA A 492 5.59 6.10 -13.22
CA ALA A 492 6.13 6.51 -14.52
C ALA A 492 6.12 5.36 -15.54
N ARG A 493 6.57 4.16 -15.13
CA ARG A 493 6.52 2.97 -15.99
C ARG A 493 5.09 2.61 -16.38
N LYS A 494 4.17 2.56 -15.42
CA LYS A 494 2.77 2.19 -15.64
C LYS A 494 2.14 3.10 -16.69
N VAL A 495 2.25 4.41 -16.50
CA VAL A 495 1.71 5.43 -17.41
C VAL A 495 2.27 5.30 -18.83
N LEU A 496 3.55 4.95 -18.97
CA LEU A 496 4.18 4.72 -20.27
C LEU A 496 3.74 3.41 -20.95
N THR A 497 3.39 2.38 -20.15
CA THR A 497 3.06 1.02 -20.65
C THR A 497 1.57 0.75 -20.83
N ASP A 498 0.71 1.50 -20.13
CA ASP A 498 -0.70 1.20 -20.07
C ASP A 498 -1.42 1.65 -21.35
N SER A 499 -2.40 0.86 -21.77
CA SER A 499 -3.12 1.06 -23.01
C SER A 499 -4.49 1.71 -22.81
N SER A 500 -4.90 1.98 -21.56
CA SER A 500 -6.21 2.55 -21.27
C SER A 500 -6.40 3.92 -21.96
N PRO A 501 -7.58 4.19 -22.55
CA PRO A 501 -7.85 5.48 -23.21
C PRO A 501 -7.64 6.69 -22.29
N GLN A 502 -8.00 6.53 -21.00
CA GLN A 502 -7.86 7.53 -19.95
C GLN A 502 -6.39 7.88 -19.74
N LEU A 503 -5.54 6.87 -19.43
CA LEU A 503 -4.11 7.10 -19.19
C LEU A 503 -3.37 7.62 -20.42
N LYS A 504 -3.79 7.19 -21.61
CA LYS A 504 -3.28 7.78 -22.87
C LYS A 504 -3.59 9.25 -22.95
N SER A 505 -4.84 9.65 -22.67
CA SER A 505 -5.25 11.06 -22.63
C SER A 505 -4.48 11.84 -21.56
N SER A 506 -4.32 11.30 -20.35
CA SER A 506 -3.55 11.96 -19.27
C SER A 506 -2.08 12.11 -19.65
N LEU A 507 -1.47 11.08 -20.27
CA LEU A 507 -0.10 11.15 -20.77
C LEU A 507 0.03 12.14 -21.93
N GLU A 508 -0.95 12.20 -22.84
CA GLU A 508 -1.01 13.23 -23.89
C GLU A 508 -1.08 14.64 -23.29
N ASN A 509 -1.99 14.89 -22.35
CA ASN A 509 -2.10 16.19 -21.66
C ASN A 509 -0.85 16.54 -20.85
N LEU A 510 -0.12 15.54 -20.36
CA LEU A 510 1.15 15.73 -19.69
C LEU A 510 2.26 16.14 -20.68
N LEU A 511 2.29 15.48 -21.84
CA LEU A 511 3.31 15.69 -22.87
C LEU A 511 3.02 16.90 -23.75
N TYR A 512 1.77 17.38 -23.81
CA TYR A 512 1.37 18.53 -24.60
C TYR A 512 0.70 19.60 -23.73
N LYS A 513 1.20 20.84 -23.79
CA LYS A 513 0.50 22.00 -23.22
C LYS A 513 0.26 23.01 -24.33
N ASP A 514 -0.98 23.44 -24.51
CA ASP A 514 -1.38 24.40 -25.56
C ASP A 514 -0.93 23.96 -26.97
N GLY A 515 -0.93 22.64 -27.23
CA GLY A 515 -0.48 22.04 -28.49
C GLY A 515 1.04 21.89 -28.64
N VAL A 516 1.84 22.41 -27.70
CA VAL A 516 3.30 22.33 -27.71
C VAL A 516 3.79 21.10 -26.96
N PHE A 517 4.64 20.30 -27.61
CA PHE A 517 5.23 19.11 -27.03
C PHE A 517 6.34 19.45 -26.02
N LYS A 518 6.22 18.89 -24.81
CA LYS A 518 7.16 19.07 -23.70
C LYS A 518 8.06 17.86 -23.56
N ILE A 519 9.14 17.88 -24.32
CA ILE A 519 10.14 16.81 -24.30
C ILE A 519 10.72 16.56 -22.90
N ASP A 520 10.98 17.61 -22.12
CA ASP A 520 11.54 17.49 -20.75
C ASP A 520 10.68 16.59 -19.84
N ARG A 521 9.36 16.56 -20.08
CA ARG A 521 8.44 15.70 -19.32
C ARG A 521 8.55 14.23 -19.73
N LEU A 522 8.68 13.96 -21.03
CA LEU A 522 8.94 12.62 -21.53
C LEU A 522 10.29 12.10 -21.02
N GLU A 523 11.33 12.94 -21.06
CA GLU A 523 12.66 12.62 -20.54
C GLU A 523 12.64 12.25 -19.07
N SER A 524 11.96 13.06 -18.26
CA SER A 524 11.83 12.81 -16.82
C SER A 524 11.10 11.50 -16.54
N LEU A 525 9.98 11.24 -17.23
CA LEU A 525 9.21 10.00 -17.05
C LEU A 525 10.00 8.77 -17.48
N LEU A 526 10.70 8.84 -18.61
CA LEU A 526 11.53 7.75 -19.10
C LEU A 526 12.69 7.48 -18.15
N THR A 527 13.41 8.51 -17.72
CA THR A 527 14.53 8.39 -16.77
C THR A 527 14.09 7.71 -15.47
N GLU A 528 12.95 8.13 -14.92
CA GLU A 528 12.42 7.58 -13.67
C GLU A 528 11.88 6.16 -13.86
N SER A 529 11.23 5.88 -14.99
CA SER A 529 10.79 4.52 -15.32
C SER A 529 11.96 3.53 -15.43
N LEU A 530 13.14 3.98 -15.86
CA LEU A 530 14.31 3.12 -16.04
C LEU A 530 15.03 2.86 -14.71
N ARG A 531 15.01 3.82 -13.77
CA ARG A 531 15.53 3.64 -12.40
C ARG A 531 14.89 2.48 -11.64
N ALA A 532 13.60 2.21 -11.85
CA ALA A 532 12.91 1.06 -11.24
C ALA A 532 13.53 -0.31 -11.60
N LYS A 533 14.31 -0.40 -12.68
CA LYS A 533 15.08 -1.61 -13.01
C LYS A 533 16.49 -1.55 -12.45
N THR A 534 17.11 -0.38 -12.37
CA THR A 534 18.48 -0.19 -11.88
C THR A 534 18.59 -0.43 -10.38
N ASP A 535 17.55 -0.13 -9.59
CA ASP A 535 17.52 -0.51 -8.16
C ASP A 535 17.47 -2.04 -7.97
N LYS A 536 17.08 -2.82 -8.99
CA LYS A 536 17.25 -4.29 -8.98
C LYS A 536 18.71 -4.75 -9.20
N SER A 537 19.63 -3.87 -9.61
CA SER A 537 21.04 -4.22 -9.89
C SER A 537 22.08 -3.51 -9.01
N LEU A 538 21.66 -2.59 -8.14
CA LEU A 538 22.56 -1.84 -7.25
C LEU A 538 22.97 -2.62 -5.99
N VAL A 539 23.62 -3.77 -6.20
CA VAL A 539 24.59 -4.36 -5.24
C VAL A 539 25.97 -4.55 -5.91
N LYS A 540 26.20 -3.99 -7.10
CA LYS A 540 27.56 -3.83 -7.64
C LYS A 540 27.84 -2.38 -7.98
N GLN A 541 29.03 -1.93 -7.58
CA GLN A 541 29.48 -0.54 -7.50
C GLN A 541 29.16 0.32 -8.74
N PRO A 542 28.91 1.63 -8.55
CA PRO A 542 28.61 2.54 -9.65
C PRO A 542 29.86 2.80 -10.50
N SER A 543 29.83 2.38 -11.77
CA SER A 543 30.78 2.85 -12.79
C SER A 543 30.15 3.98 -13.59
N GLU A 544 30.63 5.21 -13.37
CA GLU A 544 30.08 6.49 -13.87
C GLU A 544 30.14 6.73 -15.41
N GLY A 545 30.18 5.69 -16.24
CA GLY A 545 30.20 5.82 -17.71
C GLY A 545 29.34 4.83 -18.50
N ALA A 546 28.82 3.79 -17.86
CA ALA A 546 28.05 2.72 -18.51
C ALA A 546 26.52 2.98 -18.52
N ASP A 547 26.05 3.92 -17.70
CA ASP A 547 24.62 4.16 -17.47
C ASP A 547 23.88 4.69 -18.71
N SER A 548 24.47 5.62 -19.46
CA SER A 548 23.75 6.29 -20.55
C SER A 548 23.47 5.38 -21.76
N LYS A 549 24.38 4.46 -22.09
CA LYS A 549 24.16 3.45 -23.15
C LYS A 549 23.15 2.38 -22.73
N MET A 550 23.16 2.00 -21.44
CA MET A 550 22.21 1.02 -20.90
C MET A 550 20.79 1.60 -20.86
N VAL A 551 20.62 2.81 -20.33
CA VAL A 551 19.34 3.56 -20.31
C VAL A 551 18.77 3.72 -21.71
N MET A 552 19.63 4.04 -22.68
CA MET A 552 19.28 4.12 -24.10
C MET A 552 18.77 2.81 -24.70
N LYS A 553 19.52 1.73 -24.50
CA LYS A 553 19.14 0.39 -24.96
C LYS A 553 17.80 -0.03 -24.36
N GLU A 554 17.60 0.25 -23.08
CA GLU A 554 16.34 -0.05 -22.41
C GLU A 554 15.17 0.81 -22.93
N MET A 555 15.39 2.10 -23.18
CA MET A 555 14.40 3.01 -23.78
C MET A 555 13.99 2.55 -25.20
N LEU A 556 14.97 2.22 -26.05
CA LEU A 556 14.69 1.71 -27.39
C LEU A 556 13.95 0.37 -27.31
N SER A 557 14.43 -0.55 -26.47
CA SER A 557 13.77 -1.85 -26.28
C SER A 557 12.33 -1.70 -25.81
N PHE A 558 12.07 -0.73 -24.93
CA PHE A 558 10.74 -0.47 -24.39
C PHE A 558 9.77 0.06 -25.46
N THR A 559 10.17 1.10 -26.19
CA THR A 559 9.36 1.70 -27.28
C THR A 559 9.11 0.73 -28.45
N LEU A 560 9.99 -0.26 -28.62
CA LEU A 560 9.89 -1.34 -29.60
C LEU A 560 9.19 -2.60 -29.05
N THR A 561 8.52 -2.51 -27.90
CA THR A 561 7.60 -3.56 -27.43
C THR A 561 6.16 -3.16 -27.74
N GLY A 562 5.24 -4.14 -27.77
CA GLY A 562 3.81 -3.87 -27.91
C GLY A 562 3.26 -2.92 -26.83
N LYS A 563 3.81 -2.97 -25.61
CA LYS A 563 3.40 -2.07 -24.51
C LYS A 563 3.83 -0.61 -24.71
N GLY A 564 4.87 -0.36 -25.52
CA GLY A 564 5.40 0.98 -25.81
C GLY A 564 4.82 1.64 -27.07
N GLU A 565 3.83 1.02 -27.73
CA GLU A 565 3.28 1.48 -29.01
C GLU A 565 2.78 2.93 -28.97
N PHE A 566 2.13 3.32 -27.88
CA PHE A 566 1.61 4.68 -27.71
C PHE A 566 2.75 5.70 -27.68
N VAL A 567 3.74 5.48 -26.81
CA VAL A 567 4.94 6.32 -26.70
C VAL A 567 5.69 6.37 -28.03
N ARG A 568 5.83 5.23 -28.72
CA ARG A 568 6.41 5.15 -30.07
C ARG A 568 5.66 6.03 -31.06
N THR A 569 4.33 6.01 -31.04
CA THR A 569 3.50 6.81 -31.96
C THR A 569 3.72 8.31 -31.74
N ILE A 570 3.79 8.75 -30.47
CA ILE A 570 4.10 10.14 -30.11
C ILE A 570 5.51 10.52 -30.61
N ILE A 571 6.52 9.69 -30.32
CA ILE A 571 7.90 9.95 -30.75
C ILE A 571 7.98 10.04 -32.28
N VAL A 572 7.39 9.10 -33.02
CA VAL A 572 7.41 9.10 -34.50
C VAL A 572 6.72 10.35 -35.06
N LYS A 573 5.61 10.78 -34.45
CA LYS A 573 4.89 11.99 -34.85
C LYS A 573 5.76 13.23 -34.65
N GLU A 574 6.35 13.42 -33.48
CA GLU A 574 7.20 14.59 -33.19
C GLU A 574 8.50 14.56 -34.00
N PHE A 575 9.06 13.38 -34.25
CA PHE A 575 10.23 13.21 -35.12
C PHE A 575 9.92 13.60 -36.57
N ALA A 576 8.73 13.25 -37.08
CA ALA A 576 8.28 13.69 -38.39
C ALA A 576 8.08 15.21 -38.46
N LYS A 577 7.55 15.86 -37.42
CA LYS A 577 7.47 17.34 -37.37
C LYS A 577 8.86 17.98 -37.42
N GLY A 578 9.81 17.37 -36.72
CA GLY A 578 11.21 17.78 -36.68
C GLY A 578 11.92 17.71 -38.02
N LEU A 579 11.83 16.55 -38.70
CA LEU A 579 12.40 16.36 -40.04
C LEU A 579 11.79 17.31 -41.07
N ASP A 580 10.49 17.55 -40.97
CA ASP A 580 9.77 18.50 -41.81
C ASP A 580 10.25 19.95 -41.61
N ALA A 581 10.46 20.37 -40.35
CA ALA A 581 11.06 21.67 -40.02
C ALA A 581 12.52 21.77 -40.49
N LEU A 582 13.31 20.70 -40.35
CA LEU A 582 14.69 20.62 -40.86
C LEU A 582 14.73 20.76 -42.39
N GLY A 583 13.80 20.12 -43.10
CA GLY A 583 13.64 20.26 -44.55
C GLY A 583 13.38 21.71 -44.96
N ILE A 584 12.56 22.44 -44.20
CA ILE A 584 12.32 23.88 -44.44
C ILE A 584 13.58 24.71 -44.15
N ALA A 585 14.24 24.47 -43.02
CA ALA A 585 15.42 25.23 -42.62
C ALA A 585 16.58 25.06 -43.63
N THR A 586 16.72 23.85 -44.19
CA THR A 586 17.70 23.56 -45.25
C THR A 586 17.34 24.22 -46.58
N LEU A 587 16.06 24.23 -46.97
CA LEU A 587 15.57 24.98 -48.14
C LEU A 587 15.77 26.48 -48.00
N GLU A 588 15.54 27.04 -46.81
CA GLU A 588 15.74 28.45 -46.52
C GLU A 588 17.23 28.83 -46.54
N LYS A 589 18.11 28.00 -45.97
CA LYS A 589 19.58 28.16 -46.07
C LYS A 589 20.06 28.08 -47.52
N ALA A 590 19.42 27.26 -48.36
CA ALA A 590 19.72 27.17 -49.79
C ALA A 590 19.21 28.40 -50.57
N ALA A 591 18.01 28.88 -50.26
CA ALA A 591 17.44 30.08 -50.87
C ALA A 591 18.24 31.35 -50.49
N ALA A 592 18.74 31.44 -49.25
CA ALA A 592 19.58 32.54 -48.78
C ALA A 592 20.95 32.63 -49.48
N ARG A 593 21.40 31.57 -50.18
CA ARG A 593 22.63 31.59 -51.01
C ARG A 593 22.42 32.19 -52.40
N VAL A 594 21.18 32.45 -52.81
CA VAL A 594 20.85 33.05 -54.11
C VAL A 594 20.77 34.58 -53.94
N PRO A 595 21.51 35.38 -54.73
CA PRO A 595 21.44 36.84 -54.66
C PRO A 595 20.00 37.33 -54.91
N PHE A 596 19.53 38.32 -54.13
CA PHE A 596 18.18 38.91 -54.21
C PHE A 596 17.00 38.02 -53.77
N SER A 597 17.23 36.84 -53.19
CA SER A 597 16.14 35.93 -52.75
C SER A 597 15.26 36.47 -51.62
N SER A 598 15.83 37.29 -50.74
CA SER A 598 15.12 37.94 -49.62
C SER A 598 14.06 38.96 -50.04
N PHE A 599 14.04 39.39 -51.31
CA PHE A 599 12.99 40.25 -51.87
C PHE A 599 11.78 39.47 -52.41
N PHE A 600 11.95 38.20 -52.78
CA PHE A 600 10.92 37.39 -53.44
C PHE A 600 10.32 36.31 -52.54
N PHE A 601 11.01 35.92 -51.47
CA PHE A 601 10.55 34.90 -50.53
C PHE A 601 10.63 35.44 -49.10
N PRO A 602 9.49 35.73 -48.43
CA PRO A 602 9.49 35.98 -46.99
C PRO A 602 9.96 34.72 -46.24
N SER A 603 10.43 34.90 -44.99
CA SER A 603 10.86 33.80 -44.11
C SER A 603 9.83 32.67 -44.16
N ILE A 604 10.29 31.47 -44.53
CA ILE A 604 9.44 30.30 -44.75
C ILE A 604 9.19 29.58 -43.42
N MET A 605 10.11 29.72 -42.47
CA MET A 605 9.99 29.16 -41.13
C MET A 605 8.98 29.93 -40.27
N THR A 606 8.08 29.17 -39.65
CA THR A 606 7.19 29.68 -38.61
C THR A 606 7.80 29.48 -37.22
N GLU A 607 7.29 30.20 -36.22
CA GLU A 607 7.58 29.94 -34.79
C GLU A 607 7.36 28.47 -34.40
N GLU A 608 6.33 27.84 -34.97
CA GLU A 608 6.04 26.41 -34.76
C GLU A 608 7.17 25.51 -35.31
N ASP A 609 7.72 25.84 -36.49
CA ASP A 609 8.82 25.08 -37.09
C ASP A 609 10.11 25.21 -36.26
N MET A 610 10.37 26.38 -35.65
CA MET A 610 11.52 26.56 -34.74
C MET A 610 11.40 25.70 -33.48
N VAL A 611 10.20 25.63 -32.88
CA VAL A 611 9.92 24.76 -31.72
C VAL A 611 10.05 23.28 -32.09
N ASN A 612 9.54 22.88 -33.26
CA ASN A 612 9.67 21.51 -33.77
C ASN A 612 11.13 21.12 -34.01
N LEU A 613 11.96 22.04 -34.52
CA LEU A 613 13.38 21.79 -34.78
C LEU A 613 14.20 21.65 -33.48
N ARG A 614 13.91 22.47 -32.46
CA ARG A 614 14.50 22.32 -31.12
C ARG A 614 14.10 21.00 -30.45
N THR A 615 12.83 20.63 -30.59
CA THR A 615 12.30 19.34 -30.11
C THR A 615 12.98 18.16 -30.80
N PHE A 616 13.17 18.24 -32.12
CA PHE A 616 13.89 17.25 -32.92
C PHE A 616 15.33 17.04 -32.43
N GLN A 617 16.06 18.13 -32.20
CA GLN A 617 17.43 18.05 -31.68
C GLN A 617 17.48 17.36 -30.32
N ARG A 618 16.57 17.69 -29.40
CA ARG A 618 16.49 17.03 -28.10
C ARG A 618 16.09 15.56 -28.21
N LEU A 619 15.18 15.20 -29.11
CA LEU A 619 14.85 13.79 -29.41
C LEU A 619 16.08 13.05 -29.93
N MET A 620 16.85 13.65 -30.83
CA MET A 620 18.09 13.07 -31.35
C MET A 620 19.16 12.91 -30.26
N LEU A 621 19.27 13.86 -29.32
CA LEU A 621 20.16 13.77 -28.17
C LEU A 621 19.74 12.67 -27.19
N LEU A 622 18.44 12.56 -26.92
CA LEU A 622 17.90 11.46 -26.12
C LEU A 622 18.18 10.12 -26.75
N LEU A 623 18.00 10.02 -28.07
CA LEU A 623 18.22 8.82 -28.87
C LEU A 623 19.70 8.58 -29.20
N SER A 624 20.64 9.44 -28.82
CA SER A 624 22.09 9.22 -28.98
C SER A 624 22.80 8.94 -27.65
N GLY A 625 22.14 9.18 -26.51
CA GLY A 625 22.63 8.85 -25.17
C GLY A 625 23.67 9.82 -24.61
N THR A 626 23.97 10.93 -25.29
CA THR A 626 24.91 11.96 -24.83
C THR A 626 24.21 12.96 -23.91
N ARG A 627 24.44 12.85 -22.59
CA ARG A 627 24.01 13.85 -21.61
C ARG A 627 24.99 15.03 -21.59
N ARG A 628 24.55 16.25 -21.88
CA ARG A 628 25.33 17.46 -21.57
C ARG A 628 25.19 17.77 -20.07
N LYS A 629 26.30 17.75 -19.33
CA LYS A 629 26.42 18.46 -18.05
C LYS A 629 26.41 19.95 -18.42
N GLU A 630 25.28 20.63 -18.30
CA GLU A 630 25.31 22.09 -18.32
C GLU A 630 25.87 22.59 -16.99
N ASP A 631 27.02 23.25 -17.07
CA ASP A 631 27.66 23.92 -15.95
C ASP A 631 26.75 25.02 -15.39
N LEU A 632 26.37 24.84 -14.13
CA LEU A 632 25.55 25.75 -13.33
C LEU A 632 26.23 27.09 -12.97
N ASN A 633 27.26 27.54 -13.70
CA ASN A 633 28.13 28.66 -13.25
C ASN A 633 28.41 29.79 -14.25
N THR A 634 27.79 29.86 -15.43
CA THR A 634 28.01 30.98 -16.37
C THR A 634 26.75 31.73 -16.80
N VAL A 635 25.83 32.00 -15.86
CA VAL A 635 24.86 33.11 -15.99
C VAL A 635 24.73 33.82 -14.64
N ARG A 636 25.82 34.43 -14.17
CA ARG A 636 25.79 35.49 -13.15
C ARG A 636 26.37 36.76 -13.75
N LEU A 637 25.64 37.41 -14.65
CA LEU A 637 25.80 38.84 -14.89
C LEU A 637 24.56 39.37 -15.62
N GLY A 638 23.74 40.16 -14.91
CA GLY A 638 22.57 40.83 -15.47
C GLY A 638 21.31 40.72 -14.62
N ASN A 639 21.36 41.15 -13.36
CA ASN A 639 20.18 41.26 -12.51
C ASN A 639 19.27 42.38 -13.03
N LYS A 640 18.12 42.04 -13.62
CA LYS A 640 16.94 42.93 -13.65
C LYS A 640 15.66 42.08 -13.52
N LYS A 641 14.88 42.42 -12.51
CA LYS A 641 13.52 41.93 -12.22
C LYS A 641 12.61 42.19 -13.42
N ASP A 642 11.95 41.16 -13.93
CA ASP A 642 10.48 41.10 -14.04
C ASP A 642 10.01 39.73 -14.50
N GLY A 643 8.89 39.29 -13.94
CA GLY A 643 8.22 38.05 -14.33
C GLY A 643 7.44 38.24 -15.63
N SER A 644 7.83 37.49 -16.65
CA SER A 644 6.97 37.08 -17.77
C SER A 644 7.70 35.97 -18.54
N ASP A 645 6.98 34.91 -18.91
CA ASP A 645 7.41 33.93 -19.89
C ASP A 645 7.77 34.67 -21.19
N GLN A 646 9.06 34.88 -21.45
CA GLN A 646 9.52 35.42 -22.72
C GLN A 646 10.13 34.31 -23.57
N ASN A 647 9.33 33.88 -24.56
CA ASN A 647 9.84 33.41 -25.84
C ASN A 647 10.80 34.48 -26.38
N GLN A 648 12.10 34.26 -26.23
CA GLN A 648 13.10 35.05 -26.94
C GLN A 648 13.14 34.60 -28.40
N ILE A 649 12.84 35.55 -29.29
CA ILE A 649 13.00 35.46 -30.74
C ILE A 649 14.46 35.14 -31.03
N LEU A 650 14.70 34.08 -31.80
CA LEU A 650 16.05 33.67 -32.19
C LEU A 650 16.64 34.65 -33.21
N ASP A 651 17.88 35.06 -32.97
CA ASP A 651 18.67 35.80 -33.95
C ASP A 651 19.24 34.81 -35.01
N THR A 652 19.39 35.28 -36.24
CA THR A 652 19.82 34.48 -37.41
C THR A 652 21.14 33.70 -37.22
N GLY A 653 21.95 34.10 -36.23
CA GLY A 653 23.18 33.41 -35.82
C GLY A 653 22.97 32.05 -35.15
N GLU A 654 21.95 31.86 -34.30
CA GLU A 654 21.74 30.60 -33.58
C GLU A 654 21.20 29.48 -34.49
N LEU A 655 20.39 29.81 -35.50
CA LEU A 655 19.92 28.88 -36.54
C LEU A 655 21.09 28.23 -37.30
N SER A 656 22.14 28.99 -37.57
CA SER A 656 23.34 28.48 -38.25
C SER A 656 24.13 27.49 -37.37
N VAL A 657 24.16 27.72 -36.05
CA VAL A 657 24.80 26.83 -35.07
C VAL A 657 24.01 25.53 -34.93
N VAL A 658 22.68 25.60 -34.88
CA VAL A 658 21.80 24.42 -34.79
C VAL A 658 21.89 23.57 -36.06
N LEU A 659 21.86 24.17 -37.24
CA LEU A 659 22.01 23.45 -38.53
C LEU A 659 23.41 22.84 -38.69
N ASN A 660 24.47 23.55 -38.29
CA ASN A 660 25.84 23.04 -38.39
C ASN A 660 26.13 21.91 -37.38
N GLN A 661 25.40 21.83 -36.27
CA GLN A 661 25.48 20.69 -35.34
C GLN A 661 24.80 19.44 -35.89
N ILE A 662 23.68 19.58 -36.61
CA ILE A 662 22.93 18.47 -37.23
C ILE A 662 23.70 17.88 -38.43
N ASP A 663 24.49 18.69 -39.15
CA ASP A 663 25.36 18.23 -40.25
C ASP A 663 26.49 17.27 -39.78
N SER A 664 26.71 17.11 -38.46
CA SER A 664 27.64 16.13 -37.91
C SER A 664 26.94 14.75 -37.74
N ILE A 665 26.96 13.95 -38.80
CA ILE A 665 26.46 12.55 -38.86
C ILE A 665 27.14 11.61 -37.82
N GLN A 666 28.12 12.09 -37.05
CA GLN A 666 28.83 11.32 -36.03
C GLN A 666 27.97 10.98 -34.78
N GLU A 667 26.83 11.62 -34.56
CA GLU A 667 25.98 11.40 -33.37
C GLU A 667 25.03 10.18 -33.49
N ILE A 668 24.84 9.59 -34.67
CA ILE A 668 23.93 8.44 -34.91
C ILE A 668 24.64 7.08 -34.76
N LEU A 669 25.98 7.07 -34.79
CA LEU A 669 26.80 5.86 -34.66
C LEU A 669 26.50 5.00 -33.40
N PRO A 670 26.22 5.57 -32.21
CA PRO A 670 25.86 4.79 -31.03
C PRO A 670 24.55 4.01 -31.21
N LEU A 671 23.58 4.58 -31.93
CA LEU A 671 22.26 3.98 -32.20
C LEU A 671 22.39 2.71 -33.04
N LEU A 672 23.24 2.75 -34.07
CA LEU A 672 23.51 1.61 -34.96
C LEU A 672 24.21 0.44 -34.23
N SER A 673 24.99 0.74 -33.18
CA SER A 673 25.68 -0.28 -32.39
C SER A 673 24.77 -1.09 -31.46
N ILE A 674 23.57 -0.58 -31.13
CA ILE A 674 22.62 -1.20 -30.20
C ILE A 674 21.63 -2.13 -30.91
N ILE A 675 21.38 -1.91 -32.22
CA ILE A 675 20.42 -2.68 -33.04
C ILE A 675 20.64 -4.20 -33.00
N PRO A 676 21.88 -4.73 -33.08
CA PRO A 676 22.12 -6.17 -33.04
C PRO A 676 21.80 -6.81 -31.68
N GLU A 677 21.75 -6.01 -30.60
CA GLU A 677 21.55 -6.49 -29.23
C GLU A 677 20.08 -6.47 -28.78
N LEU A 678 19.16 -6.09 -29.66
CA LEU A 678 17.72 -6.05 -29.39
C LEU A 678 17.05 -7.42 -29.63
N PRO A 679 15.93 -7.73 -28.93
CA PRO A 679 15.15 -8.94 -29.20
C PRO A 679 14.67 -9.02 -30.66
N PRO A 680 14.51 -10.22 -31.24
CA PRO A 680 14.15 -10.39 -32.65
C PRO A 680 12.82 -9.73 -33.04
N GLU A 681 11.84 -9.71 -32.14
CA GLU A 681 10.56 -9.01 -32.34
C GLU A 681 10.74 -7.47 -32.44
N SER A 682 11.62 -6.89 -31.61
CA SER A 682 11.94 -5.47 -31.64
C SER A 682 12.71 -5.07 -32.91
N GLN A 683 13.55 -5.97 -33.44
CA GLN A 683 14.22 -5.77 -34.73
C GLN A 683 13.22 -5.71 -35.89
N GLN A 684 12.18 -6.57 -35.88
CA GLN A 684 11.11 -6.52 -36.89
C GLN A 684 10.27 -5.24 -36.81
N GLN A 685 9.94 -4.76 -35.61
CA GLN A 685 9.24 -3.48 -35.46
C GLN A 685 10.10 -2.28 -35.89
N LEU A 686 11.41 -2.34 -35.67
CA LEU A 686 12.35 -1.31 -36.13
C LEU A 686 12.34 -1.17 -37.67
N LEU A 687 12.16 -2.28 -38.40
CA LEU A 687 12.02 -2.27 -39.86
C LEU A 687 10.72 -1.60 -40.37
N GLN A 688 9.69 -1.47 -39.53
CA GLN A 688 8.42 -0.83 -39.89
C GLN A 688 8.40 0.69 -39.61
N LEU A 689 9.31 1.19 -38.77
CA LEU A 689 9.41 2.62 -38.44
C LEU A 689 9.57 3.54 -39.67
N PRO A 690 10.40 3.21 -40.69
CA PRO A 690 10.55 4.06 -41.88
C PRO A 690 9.24 4.25 -42.64
N ALA A 691 8.42 3.19 -42.78
CA ALA A 691 7.14 3.26 -43.49
C ALA A 691 6.13 4.16 -42.77
N ASN A 692 6.08 4.09 -41.43
CA ASN A 692 5.21 4.93 -40.60
C ASN A 692 5.63 6.41 -40.61
N LEU A 693 6.95 6.66 -40.56
CA LEU A 693 7.53 7.99 -40.63
C LEU A 693 7.28 8.64 -42.00
N VAL A 694 7.47 7.91 -43.09
CA VAL A 694 7.15 8.37 -44.46
C VAL A 694 5.67 8.73 -44.59
N ARG A 695 4.76 7.91 -44.03
CA ARG A 695 3.32 8.20 -44.02
C ARG A 695 2.99 9.52 -43.29
N GLN A 696 3.62 9.77 -42.13
CA GLN A 696 3.45 11.01 -41.37
C GLN A 696 4.00 12.23 -42.13
N LEU A 697 5.17 12.11 -42.76
CA LEU A 697 5.76 13.17 -43.57
C LEU A 697 4.91 13.53 -44.79
N ILE A 698 4.40 12.53 -45.52
CA ILE A 698 3.50 12.74 -46.66
C ILE A 698 2.22 13.46 -46.21
N SER A 699 1.65 13.05 -45.08
CA SER A 699 0.46 13.69 -44.51
C SER A 699 0.70 15.16 -44.15
N ARG A 700 1.86 15.50 -43.55
CA ARG A 700 2.23 16.89 -43.24
C ARG A 700 2.51 17.71 -44.50
N ALA A 701 3.23 17.15 -45.47
CA ALA A 701 3.49 17.81 -46.75
C ALA A 701 2.18 18.16 -47.47
N ALA A 702 1.21 17.23 -47.48
CA ALA A 702 -0.12 17.47 -48.02
C ALA A 702 -0.88 18.55 -47.23
N ALA A 703 -0.92 18.46 -45.90
CA ALA A 703 -1.61 19.43 -45.04
C ALA A 703 -1.04 20.85 -45.19
N ARG A 704 0.30 20.99 -45.31
CA ARG A 704 0.95 22.29 -45.51
C ARG A 704 0.72 22.83 -46.92
N THR A 705 0.70 21.96 -47.94
CA THR A 705 0.35 22.35 -49.32
C THR A 705 -1.07 22.89 -49.37
N ILE A 706 -2.04 22.21 -48.73
CA ILE A 706 -3.42 22.68 -48.62
C ILE A 706 -3.47 24.02 -47.86
N ARG A 707 -2.81 24.13 -46.71
CA ARG A 707 -2.79 25.37 -45.90
C ARG A 707 -2.21 26.57 -46.66
N ARG A 708 -1.25 26.36 -47.57
CA ARG A 708 -0.66 27.40 -48.43
C ARG A 708 -1.47 27.70 -49.70
N VAL A 709 -2.37 26.81 -50.10
CA VAL A 709 -3.29 27.04 -51.23
C VAL A 709 -4.53 27.83 -50.79
N PHE A 710 -4.88 27.76 -49.50
CA PHE A 710 -6.06 28.41 -48.92
C PHE A 710 -5.78 29.65 -48.06
N LEU A 711 -4.51 29.93 -47.73
CA LEU A 711 -4.03 31.21 -47.19
C LEU A 711 -3.37 32.00 -48.32
#